data_AF-A0A2K8X0N2-F1
#
_entry.id   AF-A0A2K8X0N2-F1
#
_cell.length_a   1.000
_cell.length_b   1.000
_cell.length_c   1.000
_cell.angle_alpha   90.00
_cell.angle_beta   90.00
_cell.angle_gamma   90.00
#
_symmetry.space_group_name_H-M   'P 1'
#
loop_
_entity.id
_entity.type
_entity.pdbx_description
1 polymer ?
#
loop_
_entity_poly.entity_id
_entity_poly.type
_entity_poly.pdbx_seq_one_letter_code
_entity_poly.pdbx_strand_id
1 'polypeptide(L)'
;MKTKNLQFNRLKNKLFKVSLVLACTTVSMVAQNQLISPTEAANNFTVFISGDAIAMGTESEGSWAVGGNLTIDGTFNIFGGLNYFNDDTQPTALVVNQQVNYVTGGLHILENNFIKIGDLSTSAIFNLDNNNTPINTRITYTGGNFNSNPKIELSTNQAMSSISGDTQIDFVGAFSQFMSISDVIGSQDTNVTWNENEFNTGKLWVNLIPNQTNVINLTVAEFNGLNEIKFITEVPSTTTPFIINITDSSDTPEVVTINSWPNIVGSPLEYAAYILYNFPNVTSTIDYTGGAQIYGTIYAPRARFNNRSNSNIDGQIITEVLEQNSGEIHAYPFDAIIEVEDPLPSEEICDGIDNNNDGVIDEGFADTDQDGIADCIDNCPLIANPDQADADGNGIGDVCDPDFSEEICDGIDNDNDGLVDEGFADTDEDGIADCIDNCPLIANPDQADADDNGIGDVCDSDFSEEICDGLDNDNDGLVDEGFADTDEDGIADCIDNCPLVANSDQADADGNGIGDVCDPDFSEEICDGIDNDNDGLVDEGFVDTDEDGIADCIDNCPLVANPDQADADDNGIGDVCDSDFSEETCDGLDNDNDGLVDEGFADTDEDGIADCIDNCPLVANSDQADADGNGIGDVCESISSEEVCDGIDNDNDGLIDEGFEDTDHDGIADCVDNCPYTPNPDQTDSDNDGIGDDCVGNPTRVSLLNLDIYPVPFHGVVNIKFATPFDTTAKIEIFDVRGTLIKSITNLVTKASKKYVIPVDLTGTENQMLFISLTTSNGTIVKQVLSN
;
A
#
# COMPACT_ATOMS: atom_id res chain seq x y z
N MET A 1 -42.00 -4.40 72.39
CA MET A 1 -41.29 -5.68 72.62
C MET A 1 -41.93 -6.75 71.76
N LYS A 2 -41.26 -7.70 71.09
CA LYS A 2 -39.87 -7.92 70.61
C LYS A 2 -39.91 -9.28 69.83
N THR A 3 -39.23 -9.59 68.71
CA THR A 3 -38.51 -8.83 67.65
C THR A 3 -38.40 -9.73 66.39
N LYS A 4 -37.67 -9.33 65.33
CA LYS A 4 -37.42 -10.07 64.07
C LYS A 4 -36.14 -10.94 64.09
N ASN A 5 -36.01 -11.87 63.11
CA ASN A 5 -34.92 -12.01 62.09
C ASN A 5 -34.80 -13.48 61.59
N LEU A 6 -34.28 -13.80 60.39
CA LEU A 6 -34.57 -13.36 59.02
C LEU A 6 -34.25 -14.57 58.07
N GLN A 7 -34.75 -14.65 56.84
CA GLN A 7 -34.67 -15.85 55.98
C GLN A 7 -33.52 -15.83 54.93
N PHE A 8 -33.10 -17.02 54.45
CA PHE A 8 -32.95 -17.39 53.02
C PHE A 8 -32.87 -18.93 52.85
N ASN A 9 -33.20 -19.51 51.69
CA ASN A 9 -33.29 -20.99 51.51
C ASN A 9 -33.40 -21.48 50.04
N ARG A 10 -32.70 -22.59 49.70
CA ARG A 10 -33.02 -23.66 48.69
C ARG A 10 -32.93 -23.37 47.17
N LEU A 11 -32.84 -24.37 46.27
CA LEU A 11 -32.20 -25.73 46.22
C LEU A 11 -32.40 -26.33 44.78
N LYS A 12 -31.53 -27.23 44.29
CA LYS A 12 -31.55 -27.78 42.90
C LYS A 12 -32.61 -28.88 42.58
N ASN A 13 -33.06 -28.90 41.31
CA ASN A 13 -33.38 -30.05 40.40
C ASN A 13 -34.54 -31.07 40.66
N LYS A 14 -35.57 -31.11 39.79
CA LYS A 14 -35.67 -32.00 38.58
C LYS A 14 -37.07 -32.02 37.87
N LEU A 15 -37.06 -31.91 36.54
CA LEU A 15 -38.03 -32.37 35.49
C LEU A 15 -39.57 -32.21 35.64
N PHE A 16 -40.21 -31.56 34.66
CA PHE A 16 -41.17 -32.21 33.72
C PHE A 16 -41.40 -31.37 32.44
N LYS A 17 -41.73 -32.01 31.30
CA LYS A 17 -41.87 -31.37 29.96
C LYS A 17 -43.14 -30.53 29.79
N VAL A 18 -43.03 -29.43 29.03
CA VAL A 18 -44.12 -28.78 28.28
C VAL A 18 -43.63 -28.52 26.85
N SER A 19 -44.45 -28.80 25.84
CA SER A 19 -44.09 -28.54 24.44
C SER A 19 -44.16 -27.04 24.13
N LEU A 20 -43.07 -26.48 23.61
CA LEU A 20 -43.07 -25.12 23.07
C LEU A 20 -43.65 -25.15 21.65
N VAL A 21 -44.61 -24.28 21.36
CA VAL A 21 -45.04 -24.00 19.98
C VAL A 21 -44.08 -22.95 19.46
N LEU A 22 -43.30 -23.30 18.44
CA LEU A 22 -42.42 -22.35 17.76
C LEU A 22 -43.30 -21.39 16.94
N ALA A 23 -43.50 -20.18 17.46
CA ALA A 23 -44.07 -19.09 16.70
C ALA A 23 -42.92 -18.46 15.90
N CYS A 24 -42.89 -18.72 14.59
CA CYS A 24 -42.00 -17.99 13.70
C CYS A 24 -42.46 -16.53 13.63
N THR A 25 -41.80 -15.66 14.39
CA THR A 25 -41.83 -14.22 14.17
C THR A 25 -40.75 -13.90 13.16
N THR A 26 -41.17 -13.57 11.93
CA THR A 26 -40.30 -12.92 10.97
C THR A 26 -39.81 -11.62 11.60
N VAL A 27 -38.53 -11.54 11.92
CA VAL A 27 -37.85 -10.26 12.09
C VAL A 27 -37.77 -9.68 10.68
N SER A 28 -38.56 -8.65 10.40
CA SER A 28 -38.22 -7.78 9.28
C SER A 28 -37.02 -6.97 9.75
N MET A 29 -35.84 -7.28 9.22
CA MET A 29 -34.77 -6.31 9.17
C MET A 29 -35.31 -5.06 8.48
N VAL A 30 -34.97 -3.90 9.03
CA VAL A 30 -35.30 -2.61 8.45
C VAL A 30 -33.99 -2.13 7.86
N ALA A 31 -33.89 -2.08 6.54
CA ALA A 31 -32.75 -1.48 5.85
C ALA A 31 -32.47 -0.10 6.46
N GLN A 32 -31.21 0.20 6.77
CA GLN A 32 -30.84 1.48 7.33
C GLN A 32 -30.47 2.42 6.20
N ASN A 33 -31.09 3.60 6.09
CA ASN A 33 -30.64 4.57 5.08
C ASN A 33 -29.22 5.03 5.43
N GLN A 34 -28.25 4.79 4.54
CA GLN A 34 -26.89 5.34 4.64
C GLN A 34 -26.86 6.75 4.03
N LEU A 35 -26.02 7.61 4.58
CA LEU A 35 -25.75 8.95 4.08
C LEU A 35 -24.39 8.96 3.40
N ILE A 36 -24.34 9.26 2.09
CA ILE A 36 -23.11 9.25 1.29
C ILE A 36 -22.94 10.51 0.46
N SER A 37 -21.70 10.86 0.12
CA SER A 37 -21.37 11.84 -0.92
C SER A 37 -20.93 11.08 -2.18
N PRO A 38 -21.77 11.00 -3.25
CA PRO A 38 -21.52 10.08 -4.38
C PRO A 38 -20.21 10.31 -5.15
N THR A 39 -19.59 11.47 -4.99
CA THR A 39 -18.41 11.90 -5.76
C THR A 39 -17.22 12.20 -4.85
N GLU A 40 -17.22 11.70 -3.61
CA GLU A 40 -16.20 11.98 -2.58
C GLU A 40 -14.80 11.50 -3.01
N ALA A 41 -14.68 10.23 -3.40
CA ALA A 41 -13.44 9.64 -3.91
C ALA A 41 -12.88 10.34 -5.18
N ALA A 42 -13.65 11.22 -5.83
CA ALA A 42 -13.14 12.04 -6.94
C ALA A 42 -12.29 13.21 -6.45
N ASN A 43 -12.10 13.39 -5.13
CA ASN A 43 -11.23 14.36 -4.48
C ASN A 43 -11.33 15.77 -5.10
N ASN A 44 -12.56 16.28 -5.24
CA ASN A 44 -12.89 17.58 -5.85
C ASN A 44 -12.41 17.80 -7.31
N PHE A 45 -11.88 16.79 -8.00
CA PHE A 45 -11.57 16.90 -9.42
C PHE A 45 -12.86 17.08 -10.23
N THR A 46 -12.90 18.08 -11.11
CA THR A 46 -14.06 18.36 -11.97
C THR A 46 -14.25 17.28 -13.02
N VAL A 47 -13.16 16.64 -13.45
CA VAL A 47 -13.15 15.49 -14.33
C VAL A 47 -12.28 14.42 -13.69
N PHE A 48 -12.83 13.24 -13.41
CA PHE A 48 -12.13 12.12 -12.79
C PHE A 48 -12.41 10.84 -13.61
N ILE A 49 -11.34 10.23 -14.12
CA ILE A 49 -11.39 9.20 -15.17
C ILE A 49 -10.43 8.06 -14.80
N SER A 50 -10.86 6.80 -14.88
CA SER A 50 -9.98 5.63 -14.64
C SER A 50 -9.10 5.30 -15.84
N GLY A 51 -9.64 5.39 -17.05
CA GLY A 51 -8.96 5.12 -18.31
C GLY A 51 -8.43 6.37 -19.03
N ASP A 52 -8.38 6.28 -20.37
CA ASP A 52 -7.81 7.32 -21.23
C ASP A 52 -8.67 8.60 -21.29
N ALA A 53 -8.02 9.71 -21.65
CA ALA A 53 -8.70 10.98 -21.98
C ALA A 53 -8.20 11.55 -23.32
N ILE A 54 -9.08 12.18 -24.09
CA ILE A 54 -8.75 12.87 -25.35
C ILE A 54 -9.21 14.32 -25.30
N ALA A 55 -8.26 15.26 -25.27
CA ALA A 55 -8.50 16.70 -25.26
C ALA A 55 -8.26 17.29 -26.66
N MET A 56 -9.34 17.70 -27.34
CA MET A 56 -9.30 18.23 -28.71
C MET A 56 -9.53 19.74 -28.82
N GLY A 57 -10.42 20.35 -28.04
CA GLY A 57 -10.52 21.81 -28.12
C GLY A 57 -11.63 22.53 -27.38
N THR A 58 -11.27 23.19 -26.26
CA THR A 58 -11.98 24.24 -25.50
C THR A 58 -11.17 24.50 -24.22
N GLU A 59 -11.79 24.49 -23.05
CA GLU A 59 -11.17 24.62 -21.75
C GLU A 59 -12.01 23.96 -20.65
N SER A 60 -11.36 23.72 -19.51
CA SER A 60 -11.96 23.28 -18.26
C SER A 60 -11.63 24.30 -17.17
N GLU A 61 -12.65 24.95 -16.60
CA GLU A 61 -12.54 25.84 -15.43
C GLU A 61 -12.43 25.05 -14.12
N GLY A 62 -11.83 23.86 -14.18
CA GLY A 62 -11.72 22.90 -13.09
C GLY A 62 -10.75 21.76 -13.43
N SER A 63 -10.19 21.15 -12.39
CA SER A 63 -9.10 20.16 -12.51
C SER A 63 -9.51 18.82 -13.11
N TRP A 64 -8.54 18.13 -13.70
CA TRP A 64 -8.67 16.81 -14.31
C TRP A 64 -7.76 15.79 -13.62
N ALA A 65 -8.26 14.58 -13.37
CA ALA A 65 -7.50 13.40 -13.01
C ALA A 65 -7.78 12.28 -14.02
N VAL A 66 -6.71 11.71 -14.58
CA VAL A 66 -6.78 10.71 -15.66
C VAL A 66 -5.90 9.50 -15.28
N GLY A 67 -6.52 8.38 -14.95
CA GLY A 67 -5.85 7.12 -14.57
C GLY A 67 -5.20 6.38 -15.74
N GLY A 68 -5.61 6.69 -16.98
CA GLY A 68 -4.97 6.23 -18.21
C GLY A 68 -4.07 7.28 -18.87
N ASN A 69 -4.06 7.27 -20.20
CA ASN A 69 -3.25 8.15 -21.02
C ASN A 69 -4.01 9.42 -21.41
N LEU A 70 -3.35 10.58 -21.37
CA LEU A 70 -3.90 11.82 -21.91
C LEU A 70 -3.45 12.06 -23.35
N THR A 71 -4.38 12.13 -24.29
CA THR A 71 -4.12 12.46 -25.70
C THR A 71 -4.46 13.91 -26.01
N ILE A 72 -3.46 14.67 -26.44
CA ILE A 72 -3.60 16.07 -26.89
C ILE A 72 -3.74 16.08 -28.41
N ASP A 73 -4.97 16.29 -28.92
CA ASP A 73 -5.27 16.41 -30.35
C ASP A 73 -5.97 17.72 -30.70
N GLY A 74 -5.43 18.82 -30.17
CA GLY A 74 -5.83 20.19 -30.48
C GLY A 74 -5.50 21.14 -29.33
N THR A 75 -6.27 22.21 -29.13
CA THR A 75 -5.91 23.28 -28.17
C THR A 75 -6.88 23.34 -26.99
N PHE A 76 -6.39 22.98 -25.80
CA PHE A 76 -7.20 22.86 -24.59
C PHE A 76 -6.58 23.65 -23.42
N ASN A 77 -7.38 24.34 -22.60
CA ASN A 77 -6.90 24.96 -21.36
C ASN A 77 -7.45 24.22 -20.13
N ILE A 78 -6.68 24.15 -19.04
CA ILE A 78 -7.15 23.64 -17.74
C ILE A 78 -6.70 24.63 -16.64
N PHE A 79 -7.59 24.92 -15.70
CA PHE A 79 -7.34 25.73 -14.51
C PHE A 79 -8.25 25.32 -13.36
N GLY A 80 -8.31 26.09 -12.26
CA GLY A 80 -9.11 25.72 -11.08
C GLY A 80 -8.63 24.45 -10.35
N GLY A 81 -7.31 24.26 -10.22
CA GLY A 81 -6.76 23.21 -9.36
C GLY A 81 -7.01 23.50 -7.87
N LEU A 82 -7.34 22.44 -7.12
CA LEU A 82 -7.61 22.50 -5.68
C LEU A 82 -6.70 21.57 -4.85
N ASN A 83 -6.20 20.49 -5.47
CA ASN A 83 -5.47 19.43 -4.77
C ASN A 83 -3.96 19.67 -4.76
N TYR A 84 -3.29 19.30 -3.68
CA TYR A 84 -1.85 19.45 -3.47
C TYR A 84 -1.24 18.06 -3.29
N PHE A 85 -0.01 17.86 -3.79
CA PHE A 85 0.65 16.56 -3.85
C PHE A 85 2.16 16.76 -3.68
N ASN A 86 2.88 15.83 -3.03
CA ASN A 86 4.35 15.90 -2.85
C ASN A 86 4.83 17.26 -2.26
N ASP A 87 4.13 17.78 -1.25
CA ASP A 87 4.39 19.09 -0.64
C ASP A 87 4.43 20.30 -1.61
N ASP A 88 3.81 20.16 -2.79
CA ASP A 88 3.81 21.22 -3.78
C ASP A 88 3.15 22.50 -3.24
N THR A 89 3.84 23.63 -3.38
CA THR A 89 3.33 24.95 -2.92
C THR A 89 2.24 25.55 -3.81
N GLN A 90 1.84 24.88 -4.89
CA GLN A 90 0.79 25.29 -5.82
C GLN A 90 -0.16 24.12 -6.08
N PRO A 91 -1.47 24.36 -6.24
CA PRO A 91 -2.40 23.29 -6.52
C PRO A 91 -2.18 22.70 -7.91
N THR A 92 -2.54 21.43 -8.06
CA THR A 92 -2.46 20.67 -9.31
C THR A 92 -3.80 20.73 -10.03
N ALA A 93 -3.77 21.12 -11.32
CA ALA A 93 -4.96 21.17 -12.17
C ALA A 93 -5.08 19.99 -13.13
N LEU A 94 -4.01 19.21 -13.32
CA LEU A 94 -4.03 18.03 -14.18
C LEU A 94 -3.13 16.92 -13.61
N VAL A 95 -3.72 15.75 -13.34
CA VAL A 95 -3.02 14.50 -13.09
C VAL A 95 -3.21 13.57 -14.28
N VAL A 96 -2.12 12.96 -14.75
CA VAL A 96 -2.12 11.86 -15.73
C VAL A 96 -1.29 10.73 -15.13
N ASN A 97 -1.92 9.61 -14.79
CA ASN A 97 -1.26 8.49 -14.12
C ASN A 97 -0.32 7.73 -15.06
N GLN A 98 -0.62 7.68 -16.37
CA GLN A 98 0.28 7.11 -17.38
C GLN A 98 0.95 8.19 -18.25
N GLN A 99 1.10 7.95 -19.56
CA GLN A 99 1.85 8.82 -20.47
C GLN A 99 0.96 9.86 -21.19
N VAL A 100 1.59 10.94 -21.65
CA VAL A 100 0.94 11.94 -22.52
C VAL A 100 1.21 11.63 -24.00
N ASN A 101 0.14 11.55 -24.79
CA ASN A 101 0.18 11.33 -26.23
C ASN A 101 0.05 12.65 -27.00
N TYR A 102 1.04 12.95 -27.82
CA TYR A 102 1.25 14.25 -28.46
C TYR A 102 0.84 14.23 -29.96
N VAL A 103 -0.41 14.59 -30.28
CA VAL A 103 -0.95 14.49 -31.66
C VAL A 103 -0.95 15.85 -32.38
N THR A 104 -1.77 16.80 -31.95
CA THR A 104 -1.82 18.17 -32.52
C THR A 104 -2.10 19.26 -31.47
N GLY A 105 -1.91 20.52 -31.84
CA GLY A 105 -2.23 21.68 -30.99
C GLY A 105 -1.29 21.88 -29.79
N GLY A 106 -1.85 21.93 -28.57
CA GLY A 106 -1.16 22.14 -27.31
C GLY A 106 -2.11 22.41 -26.14
N LEU A 107 -1.70 22.01 -24.93
CA LEU A 107 -2.49 22.14 -23.70
C LEU A 107 -1.93 23.25 -22.81
N HIS A 108 -2.78 24.11 -22.25
CA HIS A 108 -2.37 25.23 -21.40
C HIS A 108 -2.83 25.03 -19.95
N ILE A 109 -1.90 25.14 -19.00
CA ILE A 109 -2.20 25.05 -17.56
C ILE A 109 -2.09 26.46 -16.96
N LEU A 110 -3.25 27.05 -16.63
CA LEU A 110 -3.34 28.46 -16.26
C LEU A 110 -3.32 28.65 -14.73
N GLU A 111 -3.45 29.90 -14.27
CA GLU A 111 -3.57 30.30 -12.86
C GLU A 111 -2.45 29.83 -11.91
N ASN A 112 -1.25 29.57 -12.44
CA ASN A 112 -0.08 29.03 -11.74
C ASN A 112 -0.23 27.59 -11.22
N ASN A 113 -1.21 26.83 -11.73
CA ASN A 113 -1.37 25.43 -11.36
C ASN A 113 -0.19 24.56 -11.83
N PHE A 114 0.03 23.48 -11.10
CA PHE A 114 0.96 22.39 -11.40
C PHE A 114 0.26 21.22 -12.11
N ILE A 115 1.07 20.27 -12.57
CA ILE A 115 0.62 19.00 -13.17
C ILE A 115 1.44 17.81 -12.68
N LYS A 116 0.84 16.62 -12.76
CA LYS A 116 1.52 15.34 -12.53
C LYS A 116 1.43 14.46 -13.78
N ILE A 117 2.51 13.74 -14.09
CA ILE A 117 2.58 12.75 -15.18
C ILE A 117 3.39 11.55 -14.69
N GLY A 118 2.75 10.39 -14.53
CA GLY A 118 3.40 9.17 -14.02
C GLY A 118 4.42 8.60 -15.00
N ASP A 119 4.11 8.49 -16.31
CA ASP A 119 5.09 8.09 -17.32
C ASP A 119 5.59 9.25 -18.20
N LEU A 120 6.83 9.65 -17.97
CA LEU A 120 7.54 10.64 -18.77
C LEU A 120 8.22 10.08 -20.03
N SER A 121 8.08 8.80 -20.39
CA SER A 121 8.77 8.18 -21.54
C SER A 121 8.50 8.90 -22.88
N THR A 122 7.30 9.46 -23.05
CA THR A 122 6.88 10.25 -24.21
C THR A 122 7.15 11.74 -24.07
N SER A 123 7.64 12.21 -22.91
CA SER A 123 7.67 13.61 -22.49
C SER A 123 9.09 14.14 -22.26
N ALA A 124 9.37 15.33 -22.80
CA ALA A 124 10.59 16.09 -22.58
C ALA A 124 10.25 17.41 -21.88
N ILE A 125 10.74 17.59 -20.64
CA ILE A 125 10.46 18.74 -19.79
C ILE A 125 11.52 19.83 -19.99
N PHE A 126 11.08 21.08 -20.06
CA PHE A 126 11.92 22.28 -20.13
C PHE A 126 11.42 23.32 -19.12
N ASN A 127 12.12 23.41 -17.99
CA ASN A 127 11.84 24.36 -16.90
C ASN A 127 13.03 25.30 -16.59
N LEU A 128 14.14 25.18 -17.32
CA LEU A 128 15.32 26.04 -17.24
C LEU A 128 15.69 26.61 -18.62
N ASP A 129 16.26 27.81 -18.67
CA ASP A 129 16.88 28.39 -19.87
C ASP A 129 18.33 27.93 -20.08
N ASN A 130 18.95 28.33 -21.19
CA ASN A 130 20.35 27.99 -21.53
C ASN A 130 21.40 28.56 -20.55
N ASN A 131 21.00 29.36 -19.55
CA ASN A 131 21.84 29.89 -18.48
C ASN A 131 21.48 29.28 -17.11
N ASN A 132 20.70 28.19 -17.09
CA ASN A 132 20.13 27.54 -15.92
C ASN A 132 19.21 28.46 -15.08
N THR A 133 18.56 29.45 -15.70
CA THR A 133 17.57 30.30 -15.03
C THR A 133 16.18 29.66 -15.13
N PRO A 134 15.39 29.57 -14.04
CA PRO A 134 14.02 29.09 -14.08
C PRO A 134 13.13 29.84 -15.08
N ILE A 135 12.36 29.09 -15.85
CA ILE A 135 11.38 29.59 -16.82
C ILE A 135 10.09 28.79 -16.71
N ASN A 136 8.96 29.38 -17.11
CA ASN A 136 7.68 28.68 -17.08
C ASN A 136 7.75 27.35 -17.82
N THR A 137 7.29 26.27 -17.18
CA THR A 137 7.55 24.92 -17.65
C THR A 137 6.85 24.65 -18.98
N ARG A 138 7.57 23.95 -19.86
CA ARG A 138 7.08 23.43 -21.13
C ARG A 138 7.36 21.93 -21.18
N ILE A 139 6.36 21.13 -21.54
CA ILE A 139 6.54 19.70 -21.77
C ILE A 139 6.20 19.41 -23.22
N THR A 140 7.12 18.82 -23.97
CA THR A 140 6.91 18.46 -25.38
C THR A 140 7.11 16.96 -25.56
N TYR A 141 6.77 16.41 -26.73
CA TYR A 141 7.13 15.03 -27.04
C TYR A 141 8.65 14.77 -26.94
N THR A 142 9.05 13.53 -26.62
CA THR A 142 10.44 13.07 -26.55
C THR A 142 11.19 13.32 -27.86
N GLY A 143 12.33 14.01 -27.78
CA GLY A 143 13.09 14.50 -28.94
C GLY A 143 12.65 15.86 -29.50
N GLY A 144 11.65 16.50 -28.88
CA GLY A 144 11.29 17.89 -29.10
C GLY A 144 12.28 18.88 -28.48
N ASN A 145 11.95 20.17 -28.56
CA ASN A 145 12.64 21.26 -27.87
C ASN A 145 11.62 22.25 -27.29
N PHE A 146 12.04 23.20 -26.46
CA PHE A 146 11.17 24.22 -25.83
C PHE A 146 10.13 24.89 -26.76
N ASN A 147 10.41 25.02 -28.06
CA ASN A 147 9.50 25.64 -29.05
C ASN A 147 8.75 24.63 -29.94
N SER A 148 8.90 23.33 -29.71
CA SER A 148 8.14 22.28 -30.40
C SER A 148 6.64 22.40 -30.12
N ASN A 149 5.84 21.90 -31.06
CA ASN A 149 4.41 21.66 -30.87
C ASN A 149 4.09 20.26 -31.44
N PRO A 150 3.11 19.53 -30.88
CA PRO A 150 2.32 19.92 -29.71
C PRO A 150 3.11 19.85 -28.40
N LYS A 151 2.57 20.49 -27.36
CA LYS A 151 3.20 20.67 -26.04
C LYS A 151 2.19 21.02 -24.96
N ILE A 152 2.56 20.83 -23.71
CA ILE A 152 1.92 21.40 -22.53
C ILE A 152 2.64 22.69 -22.14
N GLU A 153 1.89 23.74 -21.79
CA GLU A 153 2.38 25.08 -21.45
C GLU A 153 1.86 25.54 -20.09
N LEU A 154 2.71 25.49 -19.05
CA LEU A 154 2.36 26.01 -17.72
C LEU A 154 2.48 27.54 -17.66
N SER A 155 1.64 28.15 -16.82
CA SER A 155 1.70 29.56 -16.45
C SER A 155 2.73 29.87 -15.34
N THR A 156 3.29 28.83 -14.73
CA THR A 156 4.32 28.87 -13.68
C THR A 156 5.55 28.03 -14.03
N ASN A 157 6.59 28.09 -13.21
CA ASN A 157 7.71 27.13 -13.19
C ASN A 157 7.39 26.01 -12.20
N GLN A 158 7.63 24.76 -12.62
CA GLN A 158 7.48 23.56 -11.81
C GLN A 158 8.76 22.71 -11.94
N ALA A 159 9.21 22.10 -10.84
CA ALA A 159 10.37 21.21 -10.83
C ALA A 159 10.06 19.88 -11.56
N MET A 160 11.07 19.23 -12.13
CA MET A 160 10.87 17.94 -12.81
C MET A 160 10.46 16.84 -11.82
N SER A 161 11.06 16.81 -10.63
CA SER A 161 10.70 15.89 -9.54
C SER A 161 9.25 16.07 -9.08
N SER A 162 8.74 17.30 -9.06
CA SER A 162 7.33 17.59 -8.75
C SER A 162 6.39 17.09 -9.87
N ILE A 163 6.81 17.07 -11.14
CA ILE A 163 5.97 16.57 -12.25
C ILE A 163 5.87 15.05 -12.25
N SER A 164 6.96 14.34 -11.94
CA SER A 164 7.00 12.87 -11.83
C SER A 164 6.87 12.37 -10.39
N GLY A 165 6.32 13.19 -9.50
CA GLY A 165 6.02 12.78 -8.13
C GLY A 165 4.77 11.90 -8.13
N ASP A 166 4.74 10.92 -7.24
CA ASP A 166 3.56 10.06 -7.06
C ASP A 166 2.34 10.93 -6.74
N THR A 167 1.18 10.54 -7.26
CA THR A 167 -0.07 11.26 -7.00
C THR A 167 -0.87 10.71 -5.84
N GLN A 168 -0.58 9.47 -5.37
CA GLN A 168 -1.37 8.82 -4.32
C GLN A 168 -2.88 8.85 -4.60
N ILE A 169 -3.26 8.86 -5.89
CA ILE A 169 -4.65 8.72 -6.31
C ILE A 169 -4.86 7.25 -6.64
N ASP A 170 -5.49 6.54 -5.73
CA ASP A 170 -6.12 5.28 -6.10
C ASP A 170 -7.26 5.57 -7.10
N PHE A 171 -7.05 5.13 -8.35
CA PHE A 171 -8.07 5.17 -9.40
C PHE A 171 -8.91 3.89 -9.45
N VAL A 172 -8.49 2.82 -8.78
CA VAL A 172 -9.13 1.50 -8.83
C VAL A 172 -10.24 1.42 -7.81
N GLY A 173 -9.93 1.52 -6.52
CA GLY A 173 -10.90 1.55 -5.42
C GLY A 173 -11.88 2.73 -5.56
N ALA A 174 -11.41 3.92 -5.93
CA ALA A 174 -12.30 5.06 -6.25
C ALA A 174 -13.35 4.71 -7.33
N PHE A 175 -12.98 3.98 -8.39
CA PHE A 175 -13.95 3.53 -9.40
C PHE A 175 -14.79 2.33 -8.96
N SER A 176 -14.28 1.43 -8.12
CA SER A 176 -15.08 0.39 -7.46
C SER A 176 -16.19 1.01 -6.61
N GLN A 177 -15.86 2.01 -5.79
CA GLN A 177 -16.83 2.79 -5.01
C GLN A 177 -17.85 3.48 -5.93
N PHE A 178 -17.42 4.18 -6.99
CA PHE A 178 -18.37 4.81 -7.91
C PHE A 178 -19.30 3.80 -8.59
N MET A 179 -18.79 2.61 -8.93
CA MET A 179 -19.56 1.53 -9.53
C MET A 179 -20.63 1.00 -8.58
N SER A 180 -20.28 0.71 -7.32
CA SER A 180 -21.22 0.30 -6.28
C SER A 180 -22.29 1.38 -6.03
N ILE A 181 -21.86 2.62 -5.79
CA ILE A 181 -22.76 3.78 -5.59
C ILE A 181 -23.69 3.98 -6.80
N SER A 182 -23.20 3.81 -8.02
CA SER A 182 -24.01 3.90 -9.25
C SER A 182 -25.13 2.88 -9.26
N ASP A 183 -24.88 1.64 -8.84
CA ASP A 183 -25.88 0.56 -8.78
C ASP A 183 -26.87 0.76 -7.63
N VAL A 184 -26.40 1.11 -6.44
CA VAL A 184 -27.26 1.40 -5.28
C VAL A 184 -28.23 2.55 -5.62
N ILE A 185 -27.71 3.67 -6.14
CA ILE A 185 -28.55 4.79 -6.63
C ILE A 185 -29.47 4.32 -7.77
N GLY A 186 -28.97 3.47 -8.67
CA GLY A 186 -29.70 2.93 -9.82
C GLY A 186 -30.87 2.00 -9.45
N SER A 187 -30.79 1.34 -8.29
CA SER A 187 -31.81 0.42 -7.77
C SER A 187 -33.00 1.14 -7.12
N GLN A 188 -32.80 2.38 -6.64
CA GLN A 188 -33.83 3.14 -5.93
C GLN A 188 -35.09 3.39 -6.75
N ASP A 189 -36.24 3.24 -6.12
CA ASP A 189 -37.55 3.50 -6.72
C ASP A 189 -37.78 5.01 -6.98
N THR A 190 -38.50 5.33 -8.05
CA THR A 190 -38.85 6.73 -8.38
C THR A 190 -39.77 7.31 -7.31
N ASN A 191 -39.26 8.29 -6.55
CA ASN A 191 -39.97 8.89 -5.41
C ASN A 191 -40.60 10.27 -5.70
N VAL A 192 -40.22 10.93 -6.82
CA VAL A 192 -40.78 12.22 -7.24
C VAL A 192 -42.12 12.08 -7.98
N THR A 193 -42.86 13.19 -8.08
CA THR A 193 -44.10 13.24 -8.89
C THR A 193 -44.04 14.35 -9.93
N TRP A 194 -44.59 14.11 -11.13
CA TRP A 194 -44.54 15.07 -12.24
C TRP A 194 -45.87 15.22 -12.99
N ASN A 195 -45.97 16.23 -13.85
CA ASN A 195 -47.13 16.43 -14.71
C ASN A 195 -47.07 15.53 -15.96
N GLU A 196 -47.71 14.36 -15.92
CA GLU A 196 -47.81 13.41 -17.05
C GLU A 196 -48.23 14.08 -18.38
N ASN A 197 -49.12 15.07 -18.37
CA ASN A 197 -49.60 15.70 -19.61
C ASN A 197 -48.50 16.50 -20.32
N GLU A 198 -47.59 17.11 -19.56
CA GLU A 198 -46.45 17.87 -20.09
C GLU A 198 -45.30 16.92 -20.44
N PHE A 199 -45.12 15.82 -19.69
CA PHE A 199 -44.13 14.77 -19.98
C PHE A 199 -44.37 14.14 -21.35
N ASN A 200 -45.63 13.85 -21.70
CA ASN A 200 -46.04 13.40 -23.03
C ASN A 200 -45.79 14.44 -24.16
N THR A 201 -45.38 15.67 -23.82
CA THR A 201 -44.91 16.69 -24.77
C THR A 201 -43.41 16.97 -24.69
N GLY A 202 -42.67 16.11 -23.98
CA GLY A 202 -41.23 16.21 -23.78
C GLY A 202 -40.83 17.26 -22.75
N LYS A 203 -41.58 17.40 -21.65
CA LYS A 203 -41.22 18.28 -20.52
C LYS A 203 -41.41 17.59 -19.17
N LEU A 204 -40.34 17.49 -18.39
CA LEU A 204 -40.39 16.98 -17.02
C LEU A 204 -40.68 18.13 -16.04
N TRP A 205 -41.96 18.36 -15.75
CA TRP A 205 -42.39 19.32 -14.73
C TRP A 205 -42.58 18.58 -13.40
N VAL A 206 -41.52 18.56 -12.59
CA VAL A 206 -41.35 17.72 -11.40
C VAL A 206 -41.58 18.50 -10.11
N ASN A 207 -42.18 17.83 -9.12
CA ASN A 207 -42.32 18.29 -7.76
C ASN A 207 -41.28 17.55 -6.91
N LEU A 208 -40.26 18.27 -6.45
CA LEU A 208 -39.30 17.74 -5.48
C LEU A 208 -39.89 17.83 -4.06
N ILE A 209 -39.43 16.94 -3.18
CA ILE A 209 -39.79 16.83 -1.77
C ILE A 209 -38.57 17.33 -0.95
N PRO A 210 -38.74 18.31 -0.05
CA PRO A 210 -37.62 18.90 0.70
C PRO A 210 -37.07 17.97 1.78
N ASN A 211 -35.76 18.04 2.02
CA ASN A 211 -35.01 17.27 3.03
C ASN A 211 -35.03 15.75 2.77
N GLN A 212 -34.76 15.35 1.52
CA GLN A 212 -34.53 13.96 1.12
C GLN A 212 -33.89 13.89 -0.28
N THR A 213 -33.33 12.74 -0.64
CA THR A 213 -32.97 12.39 -2.03
C THR A 213 -34.22 12.36 -2.90
N ASN A 214 -34.15 12.97 -4.09
CA ASN A 214 -35.24 12.97 -5.06
C ASN A 214 -34.81 12.17 -6.30
N VAL A 215 -35.40 11.02 -6.56
CA VAL A 215 -35.00 10.10 -7.64
C VAL A 215 -36.08 10.00 -8.71
N ILE A 216 -35.66 10.04 -9.98
CA ILE A 216 -36.48 9.63 -11.12
C ILE A 216 -35.73 8.66 -12.03
N ASN A 217 -36.40 7.56 -12.39
CA ASN A 217 -35.88 6.53 -13.28
C ASN A 217 -36.47 6.73 -14.68
N LEU A 218 -35.59 6.87 -15.68
CA LEU A 218 -35.95 7.08 -17.07
C LEU A 218 -35.16 6.12 -17.96
N THR A 219 -35.79 5.60 -19.00
CA THR A 219 -35.02 4.96 -20.07
C THR A 219 -34.27 5.99 -20.91
N VAL A 220 -33.16 5.61 -21.55
CA VAL A 220 -32.46 6.41 -22.57
C VAL A 220 -33.43 7.01 -23.61
N ALA A 221 -34.48 6.27 -23.98
CA ALA A 221 -35.49 6.72 -24.95
C ALA A 221 -36.42 7.81 -24.39
N GLU A 222 -36.80 7.73 -23.12
CA GLU A 222 -37.60 8.75 -22.44
C GLU A 222 -36.79 10.01 -22.17
N PHE A 223 -35.54 9.86 -21.70
CA PHE A 223 -34.62 10.98 -21.49
C PHE A 223 -34.36 11.76 -22.78
N ASN A 224 -34.05 11.07 -23.89
CA ASN A 224 -33.94 11.68 -25.23
C ASN A 224 -35.25 12.34 -25.72
N GLY A 225 -36.41 11.99 -25.15
CA GLY A 225 -37.68 12.62 -25.45
C GLY A 225 -37.91 13.95 -24.73
N LEU A 226 -37.09 14.28 -23.72
CA LEU A 226 -37.19 15.51 -22.95
C LEU A 226 -36.49 16.69 -23.65
N ASN A 227 -37.16 17.84 -23.62
CA ASN A 227 -36.65 19.12 -24.10
C ASN A 227 -36.45 20.12 -22.95
N GLU A 228 -37.14 19.89 -21.82
CA GLU A 228 -37.22 20.82 -20.69
C GLU A 228 -37.38 20.07 -19.37
N ILE A 229 -36.62 20.46 -18.34
CA ILE A 229 -36.90 20.13 -16.92
C ILE A 229 -37.33 21.40 -16.21
N LYS A 230 -38.36 21.29 -15.37
CA LYS A 230 -38.83 22.40 -14.54
C LYS A 230 -39.23 21.91 -13.15
N PHE A 231 -38.63 22.54 -12.16
CA PHE A 231 -38.95 22.37 -10.74
C PHE A 231 -40.18 23.20 -10.35
N ILE A 232 -41.13 22.61 -9.62
CA ILE A 232 -42.46 23.19 -9.35
C ILE A 232 -42.68 23.57 -7.89
N THR A 233 -42.25 22.72 -6.95
CA THR A 233 -42.45 22.88 -5.49
C THR A 233 -41.20 23.46 -4.84
N GLU A 234 -40.11 22.70 -4.91
CA GLU A 234 -38.77 23.02 -4.44
C GLU A 234 -37.78 22.88 -5.61
N VAL A 235 -36.58 23.43 -5.46
CA VAL A 235 -35.49 23.36 -6.45
C VAL A 235 -34.31 22.53 -5.91
N PRO A 236 -33.42 21.99 -6.76
CA PRO A 236 -32.24 21.26 -6.30
C PRO A 236 -31.36 22.12 -5.37
N SER A 237 -30.90 21.50 -4.29
CA SER A 237 -30.06 22.10 -3.25
C SER A 237 -29.35 21.00 -2.43
N THR A 238 -28.44 21.38 -1.55
CA THR A 238 -27.78 20.48 -0.57
C THR A 238 -28.75 19.62 0.25
N THR A 239 -30.00 20.07 0.47
CA THR A 239 -31.03 19.31 1.20
C THR A 239 -32.16 18.79 0.31
N THR A 240 -32.08 19.01 -1.00
CA THR A 240 -33.08 18.54 -1.99
C THR A 240 -32.36 18.07 -3.27
N PRO A 241 -31.35 17.17 -3.18
CA PRO A 241 -30.62 16.72 -4.36
C PRO A 241 -31.51 15.94 -5.31
N PHE A 242 -31.28 16.09 -6.62
CA PHE A 242 -32.11 15.49 -7.66
C PHE A 242 -31.30 14.55 -8.56
N ILE A 243 -31.59 13.26 -8.46
CA ILE A 243 -30.96 12.19 -9.21
C ILE A 243 -31.87 11.76 -10.37
N ILE A 244 -31.28 11.63 -11.55
CA ILE A 244 -31.92 11.09 -12.74
C ILE A 244 -31.16 9.84 -13.15
N ASN A 245 -31.74 8.68 -12.86
CA ASN A 245 -31.24 7.39 -13.34
C ASN A 245 -31.62 7.21 -14.81
N ILE A 246 -30.63 7.02 -15.69
CA ILE A 246 -30.80 6.87 -17.13
C ILE A 246 -30.37 5.46 -17.52
N THR A 247 -31.33 4.55 -17.65
CA THR A 247 -31.07 3.15 -17.97
C THR A 247 -31.17 2.88 -19.47
N ASP A 248 -30.24 2.08 -20.00
CA ASP A 248 -30.46 1.45 -21.31
C ASP A 248 -31.29 0.17 -21.09
N SER A 249 -32.28 -0.04 -21.96
CA SER A 249 -33.17 -1.20 -21.92
C SER A 249 -33.05 -2.06 -23.18
N SER A 250 -31.99 -1.89 -23.96
CA SER A 250 -31.73 -2.67 -25.17
C SER A 250 -30.85 -3.89 -24.87
N ASP A 251 -31.07 -4.98 -25.60
CA ASP A 251 -30.39 -6.26 -25.34
C ASP A 251 -28.89 -6.25 -25.72
N THR A 252 -28.44 -5.29 -26.54
CA THR A 252 -27.06 -5.19 -27.07
C THR A 252 -26.65 -3.73 -27.43
N PRO A 253 -26.48 -2.82 -26.46
CA PRO A 253 -26.08 -1.43 -26.74
C PRO A 253 -24.58 -1.27 -26.97
N GLU A 254 -24.16 -1.21 -28.23
CA GLU A 254 -22.79 -0.86 -28.61
C GLU A 254 -22.52 0.66 -28.43
N VAL A 255 -23.53 1.52 -28.60
CA VAL A 255 -23.46 2.98 -28.37
C VAL A 255 -24.83 3.54 -27.94
N VAL A 256 -24.88 4.26 -26.82
CA VAL A 256 -25.98 5.11 -26.34
C VAL A 256 -25.82 6.51 -26.93
N THR A 257 -26.75 6.96 -27.79
CA THR A 257 -26.73 8.34 -28.31
C THR A 257 -27.67 9.26 -27.51
N ILE A 258 -27.13 10.34 -26.96
CA ILE A 258 -27.94 11.44 -26.39
C ILE A 258 -27.98 12.61 -27.38
N ASN A 259 -29.16 12.91 -27.90
CA ASN A 259 -29.38 13.86 -29.00
C ASN A 259 -29.59 15.30 -28.51
N SER A 260 -29.97 15.48 -27.25
CA SER A 260 -30.04 16.77 -26.55
C SER A 260 -30.15 16.50 -25.06
N TRP A 261 -29.42 17.26 -24.25
CA TRP A 261 -29.80 17.41 -22.85
C TRP A 261 -31.08 18.25 -22.75
N PRO A 262 -31.97 18.00 -21.77
CA PRO A 262 -33.15 18.83 -21.56
C PRO A 262 -32.78 20.15 -20.88
N ASN A 263 -33.31 21.26 -21.38
CA ASN A 263 -33.02 22.59 -20.80
C ASN A 263 -33.68 22.75 -19.43
N ILE A 264 -32.92 23.20 -18.42
CA ILE A 264 -33.47 23.49 -17.10
C ILE A 264 -34.09 24.90 -17.03
N VAL A 265 -35.30 25.00 -16.49
CA VAL A 265 -36.03 26.26 -16.32
C VAL A 265 -35.79 26.86 -14.93
N GLY A 266 -35.25 28.07 -14.88
CA GLY A 266 -35.05 28.82 -13.64
C GLY A 266 -33.67 29.47 -13.59
N SER A 267 -32.94 29.22 -12.52
CA SER A 267 -31.52 29.55 -12.34
C SER A 267 -30.66 28.28 -12.48
N PRO A 268 -30.42 27.76 -13.69
CA PRO A 268 -29.86 26.41 -13.84
C PRO A 268 -28.46 26.24 -13.22
N LEU A 269 -27.64 27.29 -13.20
CA LEU A 269 -26.33 27.32 -12.52
C LEU A 269 -26.43 27.21 -10.99
N GLU A 270 -27.52 27.70 -10.38
CA GLU A 270 -27.76 27.55 -8.93
C GLU A 270 -28.18 26.13 -8.56
N TYR A 271 -28.49 25.27 -9.55
CA TYR A 271 -28.96 23.89 -9.36
C TYR A 271 -27.93 22.84 -9.78
N ALA A 272 -26.92 23.21 -10.57
CA ALA A 272 -25.98 22.30 -11.21
C ALA A 272 -25.29 21.35 -10.22
N ALA A 273 -24.70 21.87 -9.15
CA ALA A 273 -24.02 21.08 -8.12
C ALA A 273 -24.94 20.09 -7.36
N TYR A 274 -26.26 20.12 -7.57
CA TYR A 274 -27.24 19.30 -6.85
C TYR A 274 -28.08 18.41 -7.78
N ILE A 275 -27.63 18.25 -9.03
CA ILE A 275 -28.24 17.36 -10.03
C ILE A 275 -27.22 16.31 -10.45
N LEU A 276 -27.61 15.03 -10.39
CA LEU A 276 -26.75 13.90 -10.78
C LEU A 276 -27.46 13.06 -11.85
N TYR A 277 -26.80 12.85 -12.98
CA TYR A 277 -27.25 12.00 -14.08
C TYR A 277 -26.51 10.67 -13.99
N ASN A 278 -27.16 9.67 -13.40
CA ASN A 278 -26.58 8.35 -13.14
C ASN A 278 -26.85 7.40 -14.31
N PHE A 279 -25.82 6.67 -14.76
CA PHE A 279 -25.90 5.68 -15.85
C PHE A 279 -25.51 4.28 -15.34
N PRO A 280 -26.33 3.65 -14.48
CA PRO A 280 -25.94 2.45 -13.73
C PRO A 280 -25.53 1.27 -14.61
N ASN A 281 -26.27 1.05 -15.69
CA ASN A 281 -26.14 -0.13 -16.55
C ASN A 281 -25.56 0.14 -17.94
N VAL A 282 -24.96 1.31 -18.17
CA VAL A 282 -24.31 1.63 -19.46
C VAL A 282 -22.82 1.35 -19.36
N THR A 283 -22.37 0.29 -20.01
CA THR A 283 -20.97 -0.19 -19.99
C THR A 283 -20.23 0.03 -21.31
N SER A 284 -20.81 0.79 -22.25
CA SER A 284 -20.28 0.96 -23.61
C SER A 284 -19.88 2.40 -23.91
N THR A 285 -20.68 3.15 -24.66
CA THR A 285 -20.33 4.52 -25.06
C THR A 285 -21.55 5.43 -25.05
N ILE A 286 -21.45 6.56 -24.35
CA ILE A 286 -22.43 7.64 -24.33
C ILE A 286 -21.96 8.72 -25.32
N ASP A 287 -22.51 8.71 -26.52
CA ASP A 287 -22.27 9.72 -27.56
C ASP A 287 -23.20 10.92 -27.35
N TYR A 288 -22.70 12.01 -26.76
CA TYR A 288 -23.44 13.27 -26.68
C TYR A 288 -23.23 14.10 -27.95
N THR A 289 -24.32 14.30 -28.71
CA THR A 289 -24.30 14.97 -30.03
C THR A 289 -25.24 16.19 -30.10
N GLY A 290 -25.86 16.56 -28.98
CA GLY A 290 -26.78 17.69 -28.90
C GLY A 290 -26.10 19.05 -28.89
N GLY A 291 -26.90 20.12 -28.83
CA GLY A 291 -26.45 21.51 -28.73
C GLY A 291 -27.06 22.25 -27.53
N ALA A 292 -27.31 21.52 -26.44
CA ALA A 292 -27.81 22.04 -25.19
C ALA A 292 -26.68 22.04 -24.14
N GLN A 293 -26.72 23.02 -23.24
CA GLN A 293 -25.82 23.08 -22.08
C GLN A 293 -26.26 22.01 -21.06
N ILE A 294 -25.29 21.29 -20.49
CA ILE A 294 -25.52 20.31 -19.43
C ILE A 294 -25.41 21.04 -18.09
N TYR A 295 -26.34 20.78 -17.17
CA TYR A 295 -26.35 21.34 -15.81
C TYR A 295 -26.53 20.19 -14.82
N GLY A 296 -25.46 19.76 -14.17
CA GLY A 296 -25.42 18.58 -13.30
C GLY A 296 -24.29 17.62 -13.64
N THR A 297 -23.90 16.83 -12.65
CA THR A 297 -22.83 15.84 -12.73
C THR A 297 -23.21 14.67 -13.62
N ILE A 298 -22.30 14.28 -14.52
CA ILE A 298 -22.39 13.09 -15.35
C ILE A 298 -21.69 11.96 -14.58
N TYR A 299 -22.46 10.95 -14.19
CA TYR A 299 -22.00 9.84 -13.36
C TYR A 299 -22.19 8.52 -14.12
N ALA A 300 -21.12 8.09 -14.79
CA ALA A 300 -21.14 6.94 -15.70
C ALA A 300 -19.82 6.13 -15.59
N PRO A 301 -19.48 5.62 -14.40
CA PRO A 301 -18.15 5.08 -14.10
C PRO A 301 -17.72 3.92 -15.02
N ARG A 302 -18.68 3.19 -15.60
CA ARG A 302 -18.46 2.05 -16.51
C ARG A 302 -18.47 2.39 -18.00
N ALA A 303 -18.67 3.65 -18.36
CA ALA A 303 -18.88 4.06 -19.75
C ALA A 303 -17.77 4.96 -20.27
N ARG A 304 -17.53 4.90 -21.58
CA ARG A 304 -16.93 6.01 -22.34
C ARG A 304 -17.93 7.14 -22.53
N PHE A 305 -17.61 8.37 -22.14
CA PHE A 305 -18.37 9.57 -22.50
C PHE A 305 -17.69 10.33 -23.64
N ASN A 306 -18.39 10.47 -24.78
CA ASN A 306 -17.93 11.25 -25.92
C ASN A 306 -18.74 12.54 -26.05
N ASN A 307 -18.16 13.67 -25.63
CA ASN A 307 -18.76 14.98 -25.79
C ASN A 307 -18.43 15.58 -27.17
N ARG A 308 -19.32 15.34 -28.13
CA ARG A 308 -19.26 15.92 -29.48
C ARG A 308 -20.12 17.19 -29.61
N SER A 309 -20.58 17.74 -28.49
CA SER A 309 -21.30 19.02 -28.45
C SER A 309 -20.34 20.20 -28.47
N ASN A 310 -20.84 21.35 -28.91
CA ASN A 310 -20.17 22.65 -28.73
C ASN A 310 -20.78 23.44 -27.55
N SER A 311 -21.52 22.77 -26.66
CA SER A 311 -22.21 23.37 -25.51
C SER A 311 -21.52 22.98 -24.22
N ASN A 312 -21.58 23.87 -23.24
CA ASN A 312 -20.83 23.72 -22.00
C ASN A 312 -21.44 22.65 -21.08
N ILE A 313 -20.63 22.19 -20.13
CA ILE A 313 -21.02 21.30 -19.05
C ILE A 313 -20.77 22.05 -17.74
N ASP A 314 -21.85 22.46 -17.06
CA ASP A 314 -21.80 22.96 -15.69
C ASP A 314 -22.02 21.76 -14.76
N GLY A 315 -20.95 21.06 -14.39
CA GLY A 315 -21.05 19.80 -13.65
C GLY A 315 -19.74 19.03 -13.59
N GLN A 316 -19.68 18.03 -12.72
CA GLN A 316 -18.59 17.06 -12.66
C GLN A 316 -18.73 15.98 -13.76
N ILE A 317 -17.64 15.31 -14.11
CA ILE A 317 -17.65 14.15 -15.02
C ILE A 317 -16.87 13.00 -14.36
N ILE A 318 -17.57 11.88 -14.12
CA ILE A 318 -17.00 10.61 -13.66
C ILE A 318 -17.34 9.55 -14.71
N THR A 319 -16.32 9.02 -15.37
CA THR A 319 -16.47 8.17 -16.58
C THR A 319 -15.22 7.30 -16.78
N GLU A 320 -15.36 6.11 -17.37
CA GLU A 320 -14.21 5.24 -17.69
C GLU A 320 -13.25 5.92 -18.68
N VAL A 321 -13.78 6.57 -19.71
CA VAL A 321 -12.98 7.22 -20.78
C VAL A 321 -13.67 8.50 -21.27
N LEU A 322 -12.93 9.59 -21.45
CA LEU A 322 -13.47 10.87 -21.95
C LEU A 322 -12.94 11.24 -23.35
N GLU A 323 -13.82 11.47 -24.31
CA GLU A 323 -13.53 12.19 -25.57
C GLU A 323 -14.14 13.60 -25.49
N GLN A 324 -13.32 14.64 -25.29
CA GLN A 324 -13.78 16.03 -25.15
C GLN A 324 -13.48 16.84 -26.43
N ASN A 325 -14.45 16.91 -27.33
CA ASN A 325 -14.28 17.50 -28.66
C ASN A 325 -14.53 19.01 -28.67
N SER A 326 -15.53 19.49 -27.94
CA SER A 326 -15.84 20.92 -27.80
C SER A 326 -16.78 21.18 -26.60
N GLY A 327 -17.18 22.45 -26.40
CA GLY A 327 -17.88 22.92 -25.20
C GLY A 327 -16.94 23.11 -24.00
N GLU A 328 -17.17 24.14 -23.18
CA GLU A 328 -16.34 24.41 -22.00
C GLU A 328 -16.85 23.57 -20.82
N ILE A 329 -15.97 23.08 -19.94
CA ILE A 329 -16.37 22.41 -18.69
C ILE A 329 -16.20 23.42 -17.56
N HIS A 330 -17.23 23.64 -16.75
CA HIS A 330 -17.17 24.53 -15.59
C HIS A 330 -17.24 23.72 -14.30
N ALA A 331 -16.41 24.07 -13.31
CA ALA A 331 -16.38 23.39 -12.02
C ALA A 331 -17.67 23.60 -11.21
N TYR A 332 -18.58 22.64 -11.32
CA TYR A 332 -19.69 22.42 -10.37
C TYR A 332 -19.66 20.94 -9.92
N PRO A 333 -18.72 20.54 -9.04
CA PRO A 333 -18.75 19.24 -8.38
C PRO A 333 -20.11 18.97 -7.72
N PHE A 334 -20.45 17.70 -7.51
CA PHE A 334 -21.68 17.37 -6.79
C PHE A 334 -21.51 17.72 -5.30
N ASP A 335 -22.39 18.58 -4.78
CA ASP A 335 -22.31 19.23 -3.45
C ASP A 335 -23.54 18.86 -2.62
N ALA A 336 -23.85 17.57 -2.52
CA ALA A 336 -24.94 17.09 -1.68
C ALA A 336 -24.66 15.69 -1.12
N ILE A 337 -24.97 15.51 0.15
CA ILE A 337 -25.12 14.20 0.76
C ILE A 337 -26.48 13.66 0.32
N ILE A 338 -26.51 12.40 -0.13
CA ILE A 338 -27.73 11.69 -0.47
C ILE A 338 -28.01 10.60 0.57
N GLU A 339 -29.29 10.36 0.83
CA GLU A 339 -29.74 9.12 1.44
C GLU A 339 -29.79 8.04 0.35
N VAL A 340 -29.13 6.91 0.60
CA VAL A 340 -29.35 5.66 -0.13
C VAL A 340 -30.11 4.67 0.75
N GLU A 341 -31.07 3.96 0.16
CA GLU A 341 -31.62 2.75 0.78
C GLU A 341 -30.53 1.69 0.63
N ASP A 342 -29.98 1.27 1.77
CA ASP A 342 -29.08 0.12 1.91
C ASP A 342 -29.65 -1.04 1.06
N PRO A 343 -28.91 -1.52 0.04
CA PRO A 343 -29.37 -2.67 -0.72
C PRO A 343 -29.58 -3.80 0.28
N LEU A 344 -30.70 -4.53 0.18
CA LEU A 344 -30.74 -5.84 0.80
C LEU A 344 -29.48 -6.58 0.33
N PRO A 345 -28.67 -7.17 1.24
CA PRO A 345 -27.42 -7.80 0.84
C PRO A 345 -27.72 -8.70 -0.36
N SER A 346 -26.90 -8.55 -1.39
CA SER A 346 -26.85 -9.49 -2.51
C SER A 346 -26.95 -10.91 -1.94
N GLU A 347 -27.70 -11.81 -2.58
CA GLU A 347 -27.42 -13.22 -2.26
C GLU A 347 -25.96 -13.44 -2.68
N GLU A 348 -25.06 -13.70 -1.73
CA GLU A 348 -23.67 -14.02 -2.02
C GLU A 348 -23.60 -15.05 -3.15
N ILE A 349 -22.62 -14.87 -4.02
CA ILE A 349 -22.34 -15.77 -5.12
C ILE A 349 -20.97 -16.35 -4.82
N CYS A 350 -20.91 -17.64 -4.51
CA CYS A 350 -19.64 -18.32 -4.19
C CYS A 350 -18.63 -18.21 -5.35
N ASP A 351 -17.84 -17.14 -5.30
CA ASP A 351 -16.85 -16.71 -6.28
C ASP A 351 -15.66 -15.96 -5.68
N GLY A 352 -15.55 -15.90 -4.34
CA GLY A 352 -14.38 -15.38 -3.63
C GLY A 352 -14.33 -13.85 -3.58
N ILE A 353 -15.47 -13.19 -3.72
CA ILE A 353 -15.63 -11.74 -3.65
C ILE A 353 -16.75 -11.46 -2.65
N ASP A 354 -16.54 -10.55 -1.71
CA ASP A 354 -17.63 -10.00 -0.90
C ASP A 354 -18.64 -9.27 -1.84
N ASN A 355 -19.76 -9.95 -2.15
CA ASN A 355 -20.74 -9.49 -3.14
C ASN A 355 -21.72 -8.47 -2.54
N ASN A 356 -21.77 -8.33 -1.22
CA ASN A 356 -22.69 -7.44 -0.51
C ASN A 356 -21.99 -6.26 0.21
N ASN A 357 -20.66 -6.32 0.32
CA ASN A 357 -19.74 -5.38 0.96
C ASN A 357 -19.96 -5.24 2.49
N ASP A 358 -20.27 -6.33 3.20
CA ASP A 358 -20.40 -6.35 4.67
C ASP A 358 -19.11 -6.77 5.44
N GLY A 359 -18.03 -7.08 4.72
CA GLY A 359 -16.73 -7.45 5.28
C GLY A 359 -16.54 -8.95 5.49
N VAL A 360 -17.43 -9.79 4.93
CA VAL A 360 -17.30 -11.25 4.93
C VAL A 360 -17.43 -11.77 3.51
N ILE A 361 -16.56 -12.70 3.11
CA ILE A 361 -16.60 -13.31 1.78
C ILE A 361 -17.46 -14.59 1.85
N ASP A 362 -18.39 -14.74 0.91
CA ASP A 362 -19.18 -15.96 0.69
C ASP A 362 -19.92 -16.49 1.93
N GLU A 363 -20.46 -15.61 2.78
CA GLU A 363 -21.08 -16.03 4.03
C GLU A 363 -22.42 -16.76 3.83
N GLY A 364 -22.65 -17.80 4.63
CA GLY A 364 -23.85 -18.63 4.52
C GLY A 364 -23.81 -19.70 3.42
N PHE A 365 -22.70 -19.82 2.68
CA PHE A 365 -22.33 -21.05 1.99
C PHE A 365 -21.95 -22.17 2.98
N ALA A 366 -21.63 -23.34 2.47
CA ALA A 366 -21.19 -24.46 3.29
C ALA A 366 -19.67 -24.39 3.45
N ASP A 367 -19.21 -24.64 4.67
CA ASP A 367 -17.83 -24.83 5.06
C ASP A 367 -17.83 -26.16 5.85
N THR A 368 -17.10 -27.16 5.35
CA THR A 368 -17.24 -28.56 5.78
C THR A 368 -16.24 -28.95 6.87
N ASP A 369 -15.06 -28.34 6.94
CA ASP A 369 -14.01 -28.64 7.92
C ASP A 369 -13.74 -27.50 8.94
N GLN A 370 -14.33 -26.31 8.75
CA GLN A 370 -14.27 -25.13 9.61
C GLN A 370 -12.90 -24.45 9.64
N ASP A 371 -12.34 -24.17 8.46
CA ASP A 371 -11.10 -23.44 8.29
C ASP A 371 -11.27 -21.94 8.01
N GLY A 372 -12.44 -21.54 7.50
CA GLY A 372 -12.80 -20.16 7.18
C GLY A 372 -13.23 -19.94 5.73
N ILE A 373 -12.89 -20.88 4.83
CA ILE A 373 -13.15 -20.81 3.39
C ILE A 373 -14.42 -21.62 3.05
N ALA A 374 -15.22 -21.15 2.10
CA ALA A 374 -16.44 -21.86 1.68
C ALA A 374 -16.12 -23.01 0.70
N ASP A 375 -16.76 -24.19 0.89
CA ASP A 375 -16.70 -25.46 0.11
C ASP A 375 -16.62 -25.33 -1.44
N CYS A 376 -17.02 -24.17 -1.98
CA CYS A 376 -17.20 -23.89 -3.39
C CYS A 376 -16.12 -22.98 -4.00
N ILE A 377 -15.30 -22.34 -3.17
CA ILE A 377 -14.03 -21.69 -3.54
C ILE A 377 -12.81 -22.41 -2.93
N ASP A 378 -13.01 -23.11 -1.81
CA ASP A 378 -12.02 -23.93 -1.13
C ASP A 378 -11.44 -25.02 -2.07
N ASN A 379 -10.10 -25.05 -2.18
CA ASN A 379 -9.36 -26.03 -2.96
C ASN A 379 -9.11 -27.36 -2.21
N CYS A 380 -9.38 -27.43 -0.90
CA CYS A 380 -9.46 -28.67 -0.12
C CYS A 380 -10.69 -28.80 0.82
N PRO A 381 -11.96 -28.91 0.30
CA PRO A 381 -13.25 -28.96 1.05
C PRO A 381 -13.51 -30.06 2.09
N LEU A 382 -12.47 -30.73 2.60
CA LEU A 382 -12.49 -31.79 3.59
C LEU A 382 -11.22 -31.80 4.49
N ILE A 383 -10.23 -30.93 4.23
CA ILE A 383 -8.95 -30.81 4.93
C ILE A 383 -8.58 -29.33 5.04
N ALA A 384 -8.98 -28.70 6.14
CA ALA A 384 -8.66 -27.32 6.52
C ALA A 384 -7.26 -26.84 6.10
N ASN A 385 -7.24 -25.83 5.23
CA ASN A 385 -6.07 -25.09 4.74
C ASN A 385 -6.47 -23.62 4.47
N PRO A 386 -6.53 -22.76 5.51
CA PRO A 386 -6.88 -21.36 5.35
C PRO A 386 -5.95 -20.58 4.39
N ASP A 387 -4.72 -21.09 4.19
CA ASP A 387 -3.72 -20.55 3.26
C ASP A 387 -4.03 -20.82 1.77
N GLN A 388 -4.92 -21.77 1.48
CA GLN A 388 -5.31 -22.20 0.13
C GLN A 388 -4.12 -22.48 -0.81
N ALA A 389 -2.99 -22.96 -0.28
CA ALA A 389 -1.79 -23.24 -1.08
C ALA A 389 -2.07 -24.26 -2.20
N ASP A 390 -1.65 -23.96 -3.44
CA ASP A 390 -1.81 -24.77 -4.67
C ASP A 390 -0.58 -24.53 -5.57
N ALA A 391 0.52 -25.23 -5.29
CA ALA A 391 1.83 -24.97 -5.87
C ALA A 391 1.93 -25.27 -7.37
N ASP A 392 1.13 -26.22 -7.88
CA ASP A 392 1.10 -26.56 -9.32
C ASP A 392 0.00 -25.82 -10.11
N GLY A 393 -0.95 -25.18 -9.41
CA GLY A 393 -2.02 -24.36 -9.94
C GLY A 393 -3.14 -25.16 -10.61
N ASN A 394 -3.38 -26.41 -10.19
CA ASN A 394 -4.39 -27.28 -10.80
C ASN A 394 -5.82 -27.10 -10.24
N GLY A 395 -5.96 -26.40 -9.11
CA GLY A 395 -7.24 -26.19 -8.42
C GLY A 395 -7.57 -27.27 -7.38
N ILE A 396 -6.56 -27.90 -6.80
CA ILE A 396 -6.61 -28.78 -5.63
C ILE A 396 -5.48 -28.31 -4.72
N GLY A 397 -5.76 -28.03 -3.44
CA GLY A 397 -4.73 -27.49 -2.56
C GLY A 397 -3.68 -28.53 -2.14
N ASP A 398 -2.47 -28.07 -1.84
CA ASP A 398 -1.28 -28.90 -1.58
C ASP A 398 -1.54 -29.96 -0.49
N VAL A 399 -2.29 -29.62 0.56
CA VAL A 399 -2.61 -30.55 1.67
C VAL A 399 -3.55 -31.70 1.28
N CYS A 400 -4.21 -31.61 0.12
CA CYS A 400 -5.15 -32.61 -0.38
C CYS A 400 -4.88 -33.08 -1.82
N ASP A 401 -3.84 -32.59 -2.48
CA ASP A 401 -3.46 -33.00 -3.83
C ASP A 401 -2.94 -34.45 -3.86
N PRO A 402 -3.51 -35.33 -4.72
CA PRO A 402 -3.09 -36.73 -4.82
C PRO A 402 -2.11 -37.06 -5.98
N ASP A 403 -1.77 -36.09 -6.83
CA ASP A 403 -1.01 -36.21 -8.09
C ASP A 403 0.33 -35.42 -8.08
N PHE A 404 0.75 -34.87 -6.93
CA PHE A 404 2.02 -34.19 -6.66
C PHE A 404 3.27 -34.98 -7.16
N SER A 405 4.35 -34.26 -7.54
CA SER A 405 5.37 -34.71 -8.52
C SER A 405 6.45 -35.70 -8.05
N GLU A 406 7.21 -36.27 -9.00
CA GLU A 406 8.50 -36.93 -8.70
C GLU A 406 9.58 -35.84 -8.49
N GLU A 407 10.35 -35.94 -7.39
CA GLU A 407 11.52 -35.10 -7.05
C GLU A 407 12.44 -34.74 -8.24
N ILE A 408 12.95 -33.51 -8.24
CA ILE A 408 13.87 -32.96 -9.23
C ILE A 408 15.07 -32.33 -8.51
N CYS A 409 16.27 -32.89 -8.69
CA CYS A 409 17.47 -32.42 -7.98
C CYS A 409 17.79 -30.93 -8.23
N ASP A 410 17.28 -30.07 -7.37
CA ASP A 410 17.46 -28.62 -7.37
C ASP A 410 17.45 -27.97 -5.96
N GLY A 411 17.41 -28.79 -4.89
CA GLY A 411 17.55 -28.33 -3.51
C GLY A 411 16.26 -27.80 -2.90
N ILE A 412 15.11 -28.16 -3.47
CA ILE A 412 13.78 -27.83 -2.99
C ILE A 412 13.02 -29.15 -2.77
N ASP A 413 12.30 -29.26 -1.66
CA ASP A 413 11.35 -30.36 -1.42
C ASP A 413 10.19 -30.23 -2.44
N ASN A 414 10.25 -30.98 -3.55
CA ASN A 414 9.29 -30.85 -4.66
C ASN A 414 8.04 -31.73 -4.45
N ASP A 415 8.09 -32.70 -3.53
CA ASP A 415 6.99 -33.61 -3.20
C ASP A 415 6.33 -33.34 -1.81
N ASN A 416 6.91 -32.39 -1.06
CA ASN A 416 6.48 -31.86 0.24
C ASN A 416 6.29 -32.94 1.32
N ASP A 417 7.06 -34.04 1.28
CA ASP A 417 7.09 -35.07 2.33
C ASP A 417 7.97 -34.72 3.54
N GLY A 418 8.72 -33.61 3.45
CA GLY A 418 9.63 -33.10 4.47
C GLY A 418 11.08 -33.57 4.26
N LEU A 419 11.43 -33.95 3.02
CA LEU A 419 12.76 -34.37 2.58
C LEU A 419 13.09 -33.62 1.27
N VAL A 420 14.35 -33.24 1.09
CA VAL A 420 14.81 -32.54 -0.13
C VAL A 420 15.58 -33.51 -1.00
N ASP A 421 15.27 -33.56 -2.30
CA ASP A 421 15.96 -34.34 -3.32
C ASP A 421 16.07 -35.85 -2.98
N GLU A 422 15.09 -36.46 -2.30
CA GLU A 422 15.23 -37.83 -1.86
C GLU A 422 15.12 -38.85 -3.01
N GLY A 423 15.91 -39.92 -2.93
CA GLY A 423 16.03 -40.88 -4.04
C GLY A 423 16.98 -40.45 -5.16
N PHE A 424 17.54 -39.24 -5.12
CA PHE A 424 18.79 -38.94 -5.82
C PHE A 424 19.99 -39.66 -5.15
N ALA A 425 21.18 -39.46 -5.69
CA ALA A 425 22.39 -40.07 -5.15
C ALA A 425 23.01 -39.12 -4.13
N ASP A 426 23.39 -39.66 -2.97
CA ASP A 426 24.22 -39.05 -1.94
C ASP A 426 25.39 -40.04 -1.77
N THR A 427 26.61 -39.60 -2.09
CA THR A 427 27.78 -40.47 -2.23
C THR A 427 28.60 -40.62 -0.95
N ASP A 428 28.51 -39.70 0.00
CA ASP A 428 29.26 -39.72 1.26
C ASP A 428 28.41 -39.78 2.55
N GLU A 429 27.08 -39.82 2.40
CA GLU A 429 26.06 -40.04 3.42
C GLU A 429 25.92 -38.86 4.41
N ASP A 430 26.01 -37.62 3.92
CA ASP A 430 25.98 -36.39 4.72
C ASP A 430 24.57 -35.75 4.89
N GLY A 431 23.67 -36.01 3.93
CA GLY A 431 22.30 -35.50 3.89
C GLY A 431 21.97 -34.61 2.68
N ILE A 432 22.95 -34.25 1.85
CA ILE A 432 22.82 -33.45 0.64
C ILE A 432 22.99 -34.36 -0.60
N ALA A 433 22.27 -34.09 -1.69
CA ALA A 433 22.35 -34.91 -2.91
C ALA A 433 23.54 -34.48 -3.81
N ASP A 434 24.26 -35.46 -4.40
CA ASP A 434 25.41 -35.36 -5.35
C ASP A 434 25.30 -34.26 -6.43
N CYS A 435 24.08 -33.81 -6.74
CA CYS A 435 23.75 -32.90 -7.82
C CYS A 435 23.54 -31.43 -7.37
N ILE A 436 23.37 -31.20 -6.08
CA ILE A 436 23.39 -29.87 -5.43
C ILE A 436 24.58 -29.71 -4.49
N ASP A 437 25.12 -30.81 -3.97
CA ASP A 437 26.29 -30.85 -3.09
C ASP A 437 27.52 -30.20 -3.75
N ASN A 438 28.10 -29.19 -3.08
CA ASN A 438 29.32 -28.52 -3.51
C ASN A 438 30.59 -29.31 -3.18
N CYS A 439 30.51 -30.40 -2.39
CA CYS A 439 31.54 -31.39 -2.16
C CYS A 439 31.09 -32.89 -2.24
N PRO A 440 30.65 -33.42 -3.42
CA PRO A 440 30.06 -34.78 -3.64
C PRO A 440 30.87 -36.05 -3.27
N LEU A 441 31.93 -35.93 -2.48
CA LEU A 441 32.84 -36.98 -2.02
C LEU A 441 33.40 -36.71 -0.61
N ILE A 442 33.09 -35.56 0.01
CA ILE A 442 33.55 -35.11 1.33
C ILE A 442 32.42 -34.36 2.07
N ALA A 443 31.55 -35.13 2.73
CA ALA A 443 30.52 -34.70 3.68
C ALA A 443 30.74 -33.33 4.35
N ASN A 444 29.89 -32.37 3.99
CA ASN A 444 29.74 -31.01 4.54
C ASN A 444 28.25 -30.59 4.54
N PRO A 445 27.46 -31.03 5.54
CA PRO A 445 26.03 -30.73 5.62
C PRO A 445 25.69 -29.23 5.79
N ASP A 446 26.69 -28.39 6.01
CA ASP A 446 26.59 -26.93 6.07
C ASP A 446 26.84 -26.24 4.72
N GLN A 447 27.36 -26.97 3.72
CA GLN A 447 27.58 -26.51 2.34
C GLN A 447 28.36 -25.18 2.23
N ALA A 448 29.25 -24.90 3.20
CA ALA A 448 30.05 -23.67 3.21
C ALA A 448 30.92 -23.53 1.94
N ASP A 449 30.92 -22.34 1.33
CA ASP A 449 31.63 -21.96 0.10
C ASP A 449 32.07 -20.49 0.24
N ALA A 450 33.18 -20.25 0.93
CA ALA A 450 33.56 -18.93 1.41
C ALA A 450 33.97 -17.92 0.31
N ASP A 451 34.21 -18.37 -0.93
CA ASP A 451 34.51 -17.51 -2.08
C ASP A 451 33.47 -17.57 -3.22
N ASP A 452 32.31 -18.20 -2.97
CA ASP A 452 31.18 -18.38 -3.91
C ASP A 452 31.58 -19.05 -5.25
N ASN A 453 32.59 -19.94 -5.26
CA ASN A 453 33.10 -20.51 -6.52
C ASN A 453 32.36 -21.76 -7.00
N GLY A 454 31.51 -22.35 -6.15
CA GLY A 454 30.74 -23.57 -6.42
C GLY A 454 31.51 -24.86 -6.09
N ILE A 455 32.49 -24.79 -5.20
CA ILE A 455 33.22 -25.90 -4.61
C ILE A 455 33.29 -25.61 -3.11
N GLY A 456 32.74 -26.51 -2.28
CA GLY A 456 32.67 -26.24 -0.84
C GLY A 456 34.05 -26.23 -0.17
N ASP A 457 34.14 -25.48 0.93
CA ASP A 457 35.37 -25.22 1.68
C ASP A 457 36.18 -26.49 1.97
N VAL A 458 35.50 -27.59 2.35
CA VAL A 458 36.16 -28.85 2.74
C VAL A 458 36.78 -29.63 1.57
N CYS A 459 36.47 -29.26 0.33
CA CYS A 459 36.94 -29.95 -0.87
C CYS A 459 37.55 -29.02 -1.94
N ASP A 460 37.54 -27.71 -1.74
CA ASP A 460 38.31 -26.80 -2.58
C ASP A 460 39.82 -27.06 -2.42
N SER A 461 40.55 -26.81 -3.49
CA SER A 461 41.99 -27.02 -3.63
C SER A 461 42.73 -25.82 -4.22
N ASP A 462 42.02 -24.71 -4.50
CA ASP A 462 42.62 -23.44 -4.96
C ASP A 462 42.78 -22.40 -3.81
N PHE A 463 42.43 -22.74 -2.56
CA PHE A 463 42.76 -21.97 -1.33
C PHE A 463 44.28 -21.69 -1.19
N SER A 464 44.62 -20.55 -0.58
CA SER A 464 45.94 -19.87 -0.66
C SER A 464 47.02 -20.40 0.31
N GLU A 465 48.26 -19.92 0.14
CA GLU A 465 49.23 -19.94 1.27
C GLU A 465 48.85 -18.82 2.25
N GLU A 466 48.80 -19.12 3.55
CA GLU A 466 48.56 -18.17 4.65
C GLU A 466 49.28 -16.82 4.53
N ILE A 467 48.61 -15.75 4.96
CA ILE A 467 49.09 -14.37 4.91
C ILE A 467 48.84 -13.71 6.26
N CYS A 468 49.91 -13.39 7.01
CA CYS A 468 49.78 -12.83 8.36
C CYS A 468 48.97 -11.52 8.43
N ASP A 469 47.67 -11.66 8.65
CA ASP A 469 46.68 -10.59 8.78
C ASP A 469 45.51 -10.93 9.74
N GLY A 470 45.56 -12.07 10.43
CA GLY A 470 44.59 -12.46 11.45
C GLY A 470 43.32 -13.09 10.91
N LEU A 471 43.36 -13.60 9.68
CA LEU A 471 42.30 -14.37 9.04
C LEU A 471 42.79 -15.80 8.76
N ASP A 472 41.87 -16.76 8.83
CA ASP A 472 42.10 -18.13 8.36
C ASP A 472 41.99 -18.11 6.83
N ASN A 473 43.14 -18.02 6.14
CA ASN A 473 43.25 -17.74 4.70
C ASN A 473 43.38 -19.02 3.84
N ASP A 474 43.47 -20.19 4.47
CA ASP A 474 43.42 -21.53 3.87
C ASP A 474 42.29 -22.43 4.39
N ASN A 475 41.54 -21.96 5.40
CA ASN A 475 40.33 -22.54 6.01
C ASN A 475 40.56 -23.92 6.66
N ASP A 476 41.79 -24.19 7.17
CA ASP A 476 42.10 -25.43 7.92
C ASP A 476 41.64 -25.40 9.40
N GLY A 477 41.12 -24.25 9.86
CA GLY A 477 40.66 -24.01 11.22
C GLY A 477 41.74 -23.42 12.13
N LEU A 478 42.82 -22.89 11.55
CA LEU A 478 43.93 -22.22 12.21
C LEU A 478 44.16 -20.86 11.54
N VAL A 479 44.46 -19.84 12.33
CA VAL A 479 44.76 -18.49 11.82
C VAL A 479 46.27 -18.31 11.76
N ASP A 480 46.80 -17.84 10.62
CA ASP A 480 48.20 -17.48 10.42
C ASP A 480 49.20 -18.61 10.79
N GLU A 481 48.88 -19.88 10.54
CA GLU A 481 49.78 -20.96 10.92
C GLU A 481 51.01 -21.06 9.99
N GLY A 482 52.12 -21.57 10.54
CA GLY A 482 53.41 -21.55 9.84
C GLY A 482 54.13 -20.19 9.82
N PHE A 483 53.50 -19.10 10.28
CA PHE A 483 54.22 -17.92 10.76
C PHE A 483 54.96 -18.21 12.09
N ALA A 484 55.68 -17.22 12.61
CA ALA A 484 56.43 -17.38 13.84
C ALA A 484 55.55 -16.99 15.02
N ASP A 485 55.51 -17.85 16.04
CA ASP A 485 54.99 -17.57 17.39
C ASP A 485 56.22 -17.76 18.32
N THR A 486 56.65 -16.68 18.98
CA THR A 486 57.92 -16.63 19.71
C THR A 486 57.78 -17.03 21.19
N ASP A 487 56.60 -16.96 21.79
CA ASP A 487 56.38 -17.27 23.21
C ASP A 487 55.39 -18.43 23.49
N GLU A 488 54.87 -19.05 22.44
CA GLU A 488 54.06 -20.27 22.40
C GLU A 488 52.64 -20.09 23.00
N ASP A 489 51.99 -18.94 22.74
CA ASP A 489 50.65 -18.60 23.25
C ASP A 489 49.49 -18.95 22.30
N GLY A 490 49.76 -19.10 21.00
CA GLY A 490 48.78 -19.40 19.96
C GLY A 490 48.50 -18.27 18.96
N ILE A 491 49.08 -17.09 19.14
CA ILE A 491 48.98 -15.93 18.23
C ILE A 491 50.33 -15.74 17.50
N ALA A 492 50.30 -15.36 16.21
CA ALA A 492 51.54 -15.16 15.45
C ALA A 492 52.21 -13.80 15.74
N ASP A 493 53.55 -13.76 15.84
CA ASP A 493 54.46 -12.61 16.08
C ASP A 493 54.11 -11.31 15.30
N CYS A 494 53.37 -11.44 14.19
CA CYS A 494 53.04 -10.36 13.26
C CYS A 494 51.64 -9.76 13.45
N ILE A 495 50.76 -10.42 14.21
CA ILE A 495 49.47 -9.91 14.70
C ILE A 495 49.41 -9.79 16.23
N ASP A 496 50.27 -10.51 16.95
CA ASP A 496 50.40 -10.47 18.40
C ASP A 496 50.79 -9.07 18.93
N ASN A 497 50.01 -8.53 19.87
CA ASN A 497 50.27 -7.27 20.55
C ASN A 497 51.32 -7.38 21.68
N CYS A 498 51.74 -8.59 22.06
CA CYS A 498 52.87 -8.88 22.95
C CYS A 498 53.82 -10.01 22.49
N PRO A 499 54.56 -9.90 21.35
CA PRO A 499 55.41 -10.94 20.69
C PRO A 499 56.57 -11.59 21.48
N LEU A 500 56.62 -11.44 22.80
CA LEU A 500 57.61 -11.96 23.72
C LEU A 500 57.02 -12.32 25.12
N VAL A 501 55.72 -12.10 25.35
CA VAL A 501 54.99 -12.29 26.61
C VAL A 501 53.55 -12.77 26.35
N ALA A 502 53.40 -14.07 26.11
CA ALA A 502 52.15 -14.81 25.98
C ALA A 502 50.88 -14.22 26.66
N ASN A 503 49.91 -13.83 25.82
CA ASN A 503 48.56 -13.36 26.12
C ASN A 503 47.59 -13.76 25.00
N SER A 504 47.15 -15.03 25.03
CA SER A 504 46.24 -15.61 24.04
C SER A 504 44.84 -14.95 23.97
N ASP A 505 44.54 -14.02 24.89
CA ASP A 505 43.34 -13.19 24.92
C ASP A 505 43.54 -11.81 24.26
N GLN A 506 44.79 -11.43 23.94
CA GLN A 506 45.18 -10.19 23.26
C GLN A 506 44.59 -8.92 23.89
N ALA A 507 44.36 -8.92 25.20
CA ALA A 507 43.84 -7.76 25.93
C ALA A 507 44.74 -6.52 25.73
N ASP A 508 44.11 -5.40 25.35
CA ASP A 508 44.71 -4.09 25.07
C ASP A 508 43.69 -3.03 25.55
N ALA A 509 43.69 -2.77 26.85
CA ALA A 509 42.63 -2.01 27.51
C ALA A 509 42.58 -0.52 27.12
N ASP A 510 43.72 0.08 26.73
CA ASP A 510 43.79 1.47 26.27
C ASP A 510 43.76 1.61 24.73
N GLY A 511 43.84 0.49 23.99
CA GLY A 511 43.78 0.42 22.54
C GLY A 511 45.02 0.97 21.84
N ASN A 512 46.18 0.99 22.50
CA ASN A 512 47.40 1.57 21.95
C ASN A 512 48.17 0.64 20.98
N GLY A 513 47.82 -0.65 20.95
CA GLY A 513 48.47 -1.67 20.14
C GLY A 513 49.65 -2.38 20.83
N ILE A 514 49.69 -2.34 22.17
CA ILE A 514 50.59 -3.12 23.03
C ILE A 514 49.70 -3.80 24.07
N GLY A 515 49.76 -5.12 24.19
CA GLY A 515 48.87 -5.83 25.10
C GLY A 515 49.18 -5.60 26.58
N ASP A 516 48.16 -5.67 27.43
CA ASP A 516 48.19 -5.38 28.87
C ASP A 516 49.39 -6.02 29.60
N VAL A 517 49.73 -7.27 29.25
CA VAL A 517 50.79 -8.04 29.92
C VAL A 517 52.21 -7.58 29.60
N CYS A 518 52.39 -6.80 28.53
CA CYS A 518 53.69 -6.30 28.08
C CYS A 518 53.74 -4.77 27.95
N ASP A 519 52.63 -4.07 28.18
CA ASP A 519 52.58 -2.61 28.18
C ASP A 519 53.51 -2.01 29.25
N PRO A 520 54.42 -1.08 28.89
CA PRO A 520 55.35 -0.45 29.82
C PRO A 520 54.85 0.83 30.50
N ASP A 521 53.73 1.41 30.06
CA ASP A 521 53.10 2.62 30.60
C ASP A 521 52.10 2.31 31.74
N PHE A 522 51.81 1.02 31.96
CA PHE A 522 51.18 0.37 33.13
C PHE A 522 51.81 0.79 34.49
N SER A 523 51.54 2.01 34.97
CA SER A 523 52.14 2.55 36.20
C SER A 523 51.41 3.71 36.89
N GLU A 524 50.91 3.42 38.10
CA GLU A 524 50.27 4.30 39.09
C GLU A 524 48.81 4.69 38.75
N GLU A 525 47.86 4.12 39.51
CA GLU A 525 46.45 4.53 39.62
C GLU A 525 46.26 6.05 39.67
N ILE A 526 45.24 6.54 38.96
CA ILE A 526 44.84 7.94 38.88
C ILE A 526 43.39 8.02 39.34
N CYS A 527 43.12 8.71 40.47
CA CYS A 527 41.77 8.80 41.02
C CYS A 527 40.74 9.43 40.05
N ASP A 528 40.10 8.57 39.26
CA ASP A 528 39.12 8.88 38.23
C ASP A 528 38.04 7.80 38.03
N GLY A 529 38.04 6.75 38.86
CA GLY A 529 37.01 5.71 38.87
C GLY A 529 37.22 4.59 37.85
N ILE A 530 38.43 4.45 37.32
CA ILE A 530 38.83 3.39 36.39
C ILE A 530 40.02 2.63 36.99
N ASP A 531 39.98 1.30 36.93
CA ASP A 531 41.11 0.41 37.25
C ASP A 531 42.22 0.64 36.19
N ASN A 532 43.20 1.51 36.49
CA ASN A 532 44.22 1.94 35.51
C ASN A 532 45.40 0.97 35.41
N ASP A 533 45.65 0.14 36.42
CA ASP A 533 46.66 -0.94 36.40
C ASP A 533 46.08 -2.37 36.38
N ASN A 534 44.79 -2.50 36.07
CA ASN A 534 44.03 -3.74 35.79
C ASN A 534 44.25 -4.85 36.85
N ASP A 535 44.43 -4.44 38.11
CA ASP A 535 44.65 -5.29 39.29
C ASP A 535 43.35 -5.98 39.76
N GLY A 536 42.20 -5.47 39.30
CA GLY A 536 40.85 -5.86 39.72
C GLY A 536 40.32 -5.02 40.87
N LEU A 537 40.95 -3.88 41.15
CA LEU A 537 40.58 -2.87 42.13
C LEU A 537 40.58 -1.50 41.43
N VAL A 538 39.67 -0.61 41.80
CA VAL A 538 39.61 0.75 41.26
C VAL A 538 40.17 1.72 42.30
N ASP A 539 41.09 2.60 41.89
CA ASP A 539 41.64 3.68 42.72
C ASP A 539 42.26 3.20 44.05
N GLU A 540 42.91 2.03 44.08
CA GLU A 540 43.44 1.52 45.34
C GLU A 540 44.71 2.27 45.79
N GLY A 541 44.86 2.42 47.12
CA GLY A 541 45.94 3.23 47.68
C GLY A 541 45.68 4.74 47.72
N PHE A 542 44.57 5.21 47.13
CA PHE A 542 43.96 6.50 47.53
C PHE A 542 43.35 6.41 48.94
N VAL A 543 42.79 7.52 49.44
CA VAL A 543 42.20 7.57 50.79
C VAL A 543 40.72 7.22 50.67
N ASP A 544 40.29 6.23 51.44
CA ASP A 544 38.89 5.93 51.77
C ASP A 544 38.74 6.25 53.28
N THR A 545 37.83 7.17 53.61
CA THR A 545 37.69 7.73 54.97
C THR A 545 36.67 7.01 55.85
N ASP A 546 35.70 6.28 55.27
CA ASP A 546 34.63 5.61 56.03
C ASP A 546 34.53 4.08 55.86
N GLU A 547 35.43 3.51 55.06
CA GLU A 547 35.67 2.08 54.84
C GLU A 547 34.55 1.37 54.05
N ASP A 548 33.95 2.05 53.06
CA ASP A 548 32.83 1.54 52.25
C ASP A 548 33.26 0.79 50.97
N GLY A 549 34.43 1.14 50.42
CA GLY A 549 35.00 0.57 49.19
C GLY A 549 35.27 1.57 48.07
N ILE A 550 34.84 2.82 48.20
CA ILE A 550 35.06 3.92 47.23
C ILE A 550 36.10 4.91 47.80
N ALA A 551 36.91 5.53 46.95
CA ALA A 551 37.94 6.49 47.38
C ALA A 551 37.37 7.92 47.52
N ASP A 552 37.78 8.67 48.57
CA ASP A 552 37.42 10.07 48.92
C ASP A 552 37.38 11.07 47.75
N CYS A 553 38.06 10.77 46.64
CA CYS A 553 38.19 11.63 45.47
C CYS A 553 37.20 11.35 44.33
N ILE A 554 36.52 10.21 44.38
CA ILE A 554 35.38 9.85 43.52
C ILE A 554 34.09 9.61 44.32
N ASP A 555 34.19 9.37 45.63
CA ASP A 555 33.08 9.18 46.54
C ASP A 555 32.21 10.44 46.66
N ASN A 556 30.91 10.32 46.37
CA ASN A 556 29.91 11.38 46.53
C ASN A 556 29.47 11.60 48.00
N CYS A 557 29.85 10.70 48.91
CA CYS A 557 29.69 10.85 50.37
C CYS A 557 30.93 10.46 51.21
N PRO A 558 32.08 11.19 51.13
CA PRO A 558 33.39 10.89 51.77
C PRO A 558 33.48 10.76 53.31
N LEU A 559 32.35 10.66 54.01
CA LEU A 559 32.20 10.57 55.45
C LEU A 559 31.00 9.67 55.88
N VAL A 560 30.21 9.15 54.93
CA VAL A 560 28.98 8.37 55.15
C VAL A 560 28.82 7.26 54.08
N ALA A 561 29.53 6.15 54.27
CA ALA A 561 29.44 4.90 53.52
C ALA A 561 28.12 4.62 52.74
N ASN A 562 28.22 4.67 51.42
CA ASN A 562 27.25 4.29 50.39
C ASN A 562 27.97 3.61 49.19
N PRO A 563 28.25 2.29 49.29
CA PRO A 563 28.96 1.56 48.23
C PRO A 563 28.22 1.46 46.89
N ASP A 564 26.96 1.89 46.86
CA ASP A 564 26.11 2.01 45.68
C ASP A 564 26.14 3.40 45.03
N GLN A 565 26.73 4.41 45.71
CA GLN A 565 26.93 5.78 45.23
C GLN A 565 25.66 6.45 44.69
N ALA A 566 24.49 6.09 45.22
CA ALA A 566 23.21 6.67 44.82
C ALA A 566 23.19 8.20 45.00
N ASP A 567 22.76 8.92 43.97
CA ASP A 567 22.70 10.39 43.83
C ASP A 567 21.49 10.71 42.94
N ALA A 568 20.30 10.70 43.55
CA ALA A 568 19.03 10.67 42.81
C ALA A 568 18.73 11.97 42.02
N ASP A 569 19.38 13.09 42.35
CA ASP A 569 19.23 14.38 41.65
C ASP A 569 20.47 14.80 40.82
N ASP A 570 21.43 13.88 40.63
CA ASP A 570 22.70 14.06 39.88
C ASP A 570 23.51 15.30 40.35
N ASN A 571 23.39 15.73 41.61
CA ASN A 571 24.01 16.98 42.07
C ASN A 571 25.50 16.82 42.45
N GLY A 572 25.97 15.59 42.62
CA GLY A 572 27.34 15.24 43.03
C GLY A 572 27.50 15.11 44.54
N ILE A 573 26.41 14.85 45.27
CA ILE A 573 26.37 14.56 46.71
C ILE A 573 25.42 13.38 46.87
N GLY A 574 25.90 12.26 47.40
CA GLY A 574 25.07 11.05 47.47
C GLY A 574 23.91 11.14 48.47
N ASP A 575 22.83 10.42 48.18
CA ASP A 575 21.55 10.43 48.91
C ASP A 575 21.70 10.35 50.44
N VAL A 576 22.66 9.53 50.92
CA VAL A 576 22.84 9.25 52.35
C VAL A 576 23.50 10.39 53.13
N CYS A 577 24.16 11.33 52.43
CA CYS A 577 24.88 12.45 53.02
C CYS A 577 24.45 13.82 52.51
N ASP A 578 23.59 13.88 51.48
CA ASP A 578 22.89 15.11 51.15
C ASP A 578 22.12 15.64 52.38
N SER A 579 21.98 16.95 52.44
CA SER A 579 21.31 17.67 53.51
C SER A 579 20.37 18.76 53.02
N ASP A 580 20.24 18.92 51.70
CA ASP A 580 19.30 19.79 51.01
C ASP A 580 18.01 19.04 50.59
N PHE A 581 17.76 17.83 51.14
CA PHE A 581 16.46 17.11 51.15
C PHE A 581 15.28 18.08 51.09
N SER A 582 14.55 18.05 49.98
CA SER A 582 13.53 19.04 49.66
C SER A 582 12.16 18.66 50.25
N GLU A 583 11.15 19.53 50.11
CA GLU A 583 9.76 19.10 50.35
C GLU A 583 9.25 18.51 49.03
N GLU A 584 8.63 17.32 49.06
CA GLU A 584 8.08 16.64 47.89
C GLU A 584 7.51 17.57 46.81
N THR A 585 7.93 17.37 45.57
CA THR A 585 7.41 18.03 44.39
C THR A 585 6.67 17.02 43.52
N CYS A 586 5.42 17.33 43.14
CA CYS A 586 4.61 16.39 42.36
C CYS A 586 5.16 16.22 40.94
N ASP A 587 6.05 15.24 40.80
CA ASP A 587 6.79 14.89 39.59
C ASP A 587 7.07 13.39 39.46
N GLY A 588 6.56 12.55 40.38
CA GLY A 588 6.68 11.10 40.33
C GLY A 588 8.01 10.55 40.85
N LEU A 589 8.80 11.38 41.53
CA LEU A 589 10.04 11.00 42.20
C LEU A 589 9.84 10.97 43.73
N ASP A 590 10.66 10.19 44.42
CA ASP A 590 10.77 10.16 45.88
C ASP A 590 11.81 11.22 46.28
N ASN A 591 11.39 12.48 46.35
CA ASN A 591 12.28 13.65 46.42
C ASN A 591 12.91 13.88 47.81
N ASP A 592 12.39 13.24 48.86
CA ASP A 592 12.95 13.21 50.21
C ASP A 592 13.51 11.83 50.64
N ASN A 593 13.37 10.81 49.77
CA ASN A 593 13.92 9.45 49.88
C ASN A 593 13.40 8.69 51.13
N ASP A 594 12.13 8.91 51.47
CA ASP A 594 11.36 8.27 52.56
C ASP A 594 10.92 6.83 52.20
N GLY A 595 10.86 6.52 50.90
CA GLY A 595 10.32 5.28 50.34
C GLY A 595 8.87 5.41 49.88
N LEU A 596 8.40 6.64 49.66
CA LEU A 596 7.08 7.02 49.16
C LEU A 596 7.27 8.07 48.06
N VAL A 597 6.42 8.04 47.04
CA VAL A 597 6.44 9.02 45.94
C VAL A 597 5.29 9.99 46.15
N ASP A 598 5.55 11.30 46.02
CA ASP A 598 4.55 12.37 46.05
C ASP A 598 3.62 12.36 47.29
N GLU A 599 4.09 11.93 48.47
CA GLU A 599 3.18 11.78 49.61
C GLU A 599 2.75 13.11 50.24
N GLY A 600 1.45 13.23 50.52
CA GLY A 600 0.86 14.48 51.01
C GLY A 600 0.36 15.42 49.92
N PHE A 601 0.55 15.08 48.64
CA PHE A 601 -0.32 15.56 47.57
C PHE A 601 -1.73 14.95 47.68
N ALA A 602 -2.64 15.35 46.78
CA ALA A 602 -3.99 14.81 46.76
C ALA A 602 -4.02 13.51 45.94
N ASP A 603 -4.78 12.54 46.42
CA ASP A 603 -5.13 11.29 45.75
C ASP A 603 -6.66 11.22 45.92
N THR A 604 -7.39 11.34 44.82
CA THR A 604 -8.85 11.59 44.82
C THR A 604 -9.69 10.32 44.73
N ASP A 605 -9.14 9.21 44.23
CA ASP A 605 -9.85 7.93 44.08
C ASP A 605 -9.28 6.75 44.89
N GLU A 606 -8.19 6.98 45.62
CA GLU A 606 -7.53 6.08 46.58
C GLU A 606 -6.81 4.87 45.92
N ASP A 607 -6.19 5.06 44.74
CA ASP A 607 -5.48 4.00 44.01
C ASP A 607 -3.99 3.84 44.35
N GLY A 608 -3.34 4.92 44.80
CA GLY A 608 -1.93 4.97 45.17
C GLY A 608 -1.07 5.97 44.40
N ILE A 609 -1.60 6.62 43.36
CA ILE A 609 -0.95 7.67 42.57
C ILE A 609 -1.53 9.05 42.98
N ALA A 610 -0.74 10.12 42.85
CA ALA A 610 -1.19 11.47 43.21
C ALA A 610 -1.87 12.17 42.02
N ASP A 611 -2.98 12.90 42.26
CA ASP A 611 -3.84 13.70 41.33
C ASP A 611 -3.10 14.53 40.26
N CYS A 612 -1.81 14.81 40.47
CA CYS A 612 -0.98 15.69 39.65
C CYS A 612 0.03 14.96 38.74
N ILE A 613 0.22 13.65 38.94
CA ILE A 613 0.91 12.73 38.02
C ILE A 613 -0.01 11.61 37.50
N ASP A 614 -1.13 11.37 38.18
CA ASP A 614 -2.17 10.43 37.79
C ASP A 614 -2.78 10.81 36.42
N ASN A 615 -2.69 9.90 35.44
CA ASN A 615 -3.32 10.07 34.13
C ASN A 615 -4.85 9.84 34.16
N CYS A 616 -5.39 9.34 35.29
CA CYS A 616 -6.83 9.24 35.57
C CYS A 616 -7.26 9.72 36.98
N PRO A 617 -7.13 11.02 37.35
CA PRO A 617 -7.36 11.60 38.70
C PRO A 617 -8.75 11.45 39.37
N LEU A 618 -9.63 10.61 38.81
CA LEU A 618 -11.00 10.35 39.25
C LEU A 618 -11.41 8.86 39.04
N VAL A 619 -10.56 8.01 38.46
CA VAL A 619 -10.83 6.62 38.07
C VAL A 619 -9.57 5.72 38.24
N ALA A 620 -9.30 5.32 39.48
CA ALA A 620 -8.29 4.36 39.91
C ALA A 620 -7.74 3.36 38.85
N ASN A 621 -6.48 3.57 38.47
CA ASN A 621 -5.61 2.73 37.62
C ASN A 621 -4.16 2.79 38.14
N SER A 622 -3.87 2.02 39.19
CA SER A 622 -2.55 1.98 39.83
C SER A 622 -1.41 1.46 38.94
N ASP A 623 -1.73 0.99 37.74
CA ASP A 623 -0.82 0.60 36.66
C ASP A 623 -0.58 1.71 35.62
N GLN A 624 -1.36 2.80 35.66
CA GLN A 624 -1.24 3.99 34.81
C GLN A 624 -1.19 3.67 33.31
N ALA A 625 -1.89 2.61 32.90
CA ALA A 625 -1.95 2.18 31.51
C ALA A 625 -2.53 3.28 30.60
N ASP A 626 -1.85 3.50 29.48
CA ASP A 626 -1.96 4.63 28.55
C ASP A 626 -1.42 4.09 27.20
N ALA A 627 -2.28 3.41 26.45
CA ALA A 627 -1.88 2.62 25.27
C ALA A 627 -1.35 3.49 24.12
N ASP A 628 -1.97 4.64 23.87
CA ASP A 628 -1.59 5.60 22.82
C ASP A 628 -0.53 6.63 23.29
N GLY A 629 -0.25 6.68 24.60
CA GLY A 629 0.74 7.58 25.20
C GLY A 629 0.30 9.06 25.26
N ASN A 630 -0.99 9.36 25.15
CA ASN A 630 -1.48 10.74 25.10
C ASN A 630 -1.50 11.47 26.46
N GLY A 631 -1.31 10.74 27.56
CA GLY A 631 -1.30 11.28 28.93
C GLY A 631 -2.67 11.29 29.62
N ILE A 632 -3.62 10.50 29.11
CA ILE A 632 -4.91 10.18 29.72
C ILE A 632 -5.00 8.66 29.78
N GLY A 633 -5.19 8.08 30.96
CA GLY A 633 -5.17 6.62 31.08
C GLY A 633 -6.40 5.92 30.47
N ASP A 634 -6.19 4.71 29.96
CA ASP A 634 -7.18 3.87 29.26
C ASP A 634 -8.56 3.84 29.94
N VAL A 635 -8.57 3.76 31.28
CA VAL A 635 -9.79 3.55 32.07
C VAL A 635 -10.66 4.79 32.24
N CYS A 636 -10.11 5.98 31.98
CA CYS A 636 -10.80 7.26 32.13
C CYS A 636 -10.88 8.07 30.82
N GLU A 637 -10.16 7.63 29.80
CA GLU A 637 -10.31 8.15 28.45
C GLU A 637 -11.76 8.03 27.96
N SER A 638 -12.16 8.97 27.12
CA SER A 638 -13.41 8.90 26.36
C SER A 638 -13.10 8.62 24.90
N ILE A 639 -12.94 7.33 24.58
CA ILE A 639 -12.94 6.70 23.25
C ILE A 639 -12.83 7.74 22.13
N SER A 640 -11.59 8.00 21.71
CA SER A 640 -11.29 8.54 20.38
C SER A 640 -11.89 7.61 19.32
N SER A 641 -11.97 8.00 18.05
CA SER A 641 -12.66 7.15 17.05
C SER A 641 -12.04 7.25 15.66
N GLU A 642 -10.72 7.42 15.62
CA GLU A 642 -9.92 7.58 14.41
C GLU A 642 -8.55 6.93 14.67
N GLU A 643 -8.39 5.66 14.28
CA GLU A 643 -7.10 4.98 14.16
C GLU A 643 -6.17 5.72 13.17
N VAL A 644 -4.86 5.59 13.39
CA VAL A 644 -3.80 6.13 12.53
C VAL A 644 -2.81 5.00 12.27
N CYS A 645 -2.64 4.60 11.01
CA CYS A 645 -1.74 3.49 10.67
C CYS A 645 -0.28 3.79 11.05
N ASP A 646 0.10 3.35 12.24
CA ASP A 646 1.45 3.47 12.81
C ASP A 646 1.85 2.30 13.73
N GLY A 647 1.02 1.24 13.80
CA GLY A 647 1.32 0.00 14.53
C GLY A 647 0.94 0.07 16.02
N ILE A 648 0.05 0.99 16.40
CA ILE A 648 -0.38 1.25 17.77
C ILE A 648 -1.92 1.33 17.81
N ASP A 649 -2.53 0.64 18.78
CA ASP A 649 -3.97 0.73 19.12
C ASP A 649 -4.30 2.16 19.60
N ASN A 650 -4.86 3.02 18.74
CA ASN A 650 -5.07 4.44 19.05
C ASN A 650 -6.43 4.75 19.70
N ASP A 651 -7.43 3.89 19.55
CA ASP A 651 -8.78 4.03 20.12
C ASP A 651 -9.05 3.12 21.33
N ASN A 652 -8.13 2.17 21.59
CA ASN A 652 -8.03 1.30 22.77
C ASN A 652 -9.16 0.25 22.84
N ASP A 653 -9.56 -0.22 21.67
CA ASP A 653 -10.53 -1.31 21.42
C ASP A 653 -9.89 -2.69 21.62
N GLY A 654 -8.56 -2.80 21.46
CA GLY A 654 -7.77 -4.04 21.56
C GLY A 654 -7.41 -4.65 20.21
N LEU A 655 -7.54 -3.87 19.13
CA LEU A 655 -7.05 -4.13 17.78
C LEU A 655 -5.96 -3.08 17.45
N ILE A 656 -5.22 -3.26 16.35
CA ILE A 656 -4.17 -2.31 15.94
C ILE A 656 -4.44 -1.98 14.47
N ASP A 657 -4.44 -0.69 14.14
CA ASP A 657 -4.65 -0.18 12.78
C ASP A 657 -5.92 -0.75 12.10
N GLU A 658 -7.00 -1.03 12.85
CA GLU A 658 -8.19 -1.64 12.24
C GLU A 658 -8.98 -0.66 11.35
N GLY A 659 -9.42 -1.16 10.19
CA GLY A 659 -10.06 -0.33 9.17
C GLY A 659 -9.10 0.34 8.19
N PHE A 660 -7.79 0.10 8.31
CA PHE A 660 -6.84 0.23 7.19
C PHE A 660 -6.90 -1.01 6.28
N GLU A 661 -6.30 -0.94 5.09
CA GLU A 661 -6.22 -2.07 4.17
C GLU A 661 -5.19 -3.09 4.69
N ASP A 662 -5.58 -4.36 4.76
CA ASP A 662 -4.74 -5.54 4.98
C ASP A 662 -5.01 -6.44 3.75
N THR A 663 -4.09 -6.41 2.79
CA THR A 663 -4.32 -6.94 1.45
C THR A 663 -4.13 -8.46 1.40
N ASP A 664 -3.31 -9.04 2.26
CA ASP A 664 -3.04 -10.48 2.28
C ASP A 664 -3.66 -11.25 3.46
N HIS A 665 -4.26 -10.52 4.40
CA HIS A 665 -5.09 -10.98 5.52
C HIS A 665 -4.29 -11.73 6.60
N ASP A 666 -3.05 -11.32 6.82
CA ASP A 666 -2.17 -11.87 7.87
C ASP A 666 -2.46 -11.30 9.28
N GLY A 667 -3.16 -10.16 9.35
CA GLY A 667 -3.51 -9.44 10.57
C GLY A 667 -2.69 -8.17 10.84
N ILE A 668 -1.84 -7.75 9.91
CA ILE A 668 -1.05 -6.51 9.91
C ILE A 668 -1.56 -5.61 8.76
N ALA A 669 -1.73 -4.31 8.99
CA ALA A 669 -2.19 -3.40 7.93
C ALA A 669 -1.06 -3.07 6.92
N ASP A 670 -1.39 -2.99 5.62
CA ASP A 670 -0.51 -2.74 4.46
C ASP A 670 0.48 -1.56 4.62
N CYS A 671 0.14 -0.62 5.50
CA CYS A 671 0.88 0.61 5.75
C CYS A 671 1.96 0.49 6.84
N VAL A 672 1.94 -0.59 7.62
CA VAL A 672 3.01 -1.01 8.55
C VAL A 672 3.59 -2.38 8.21
N ASP A 673 2.89 -3.16 7.39
CA ASP A 673 3.34 -4.44 6.88
C ASP A 673 4.56 -4.30 5.93
N ASN A 674 5.62 -5.07 6.19
CA ASN A 674 6.81 -5.16 5.34
C ASN A 674 6.69 -6.19 4.19
N CYS A 675 5.57 -6.94 4.10
CA CYS A 675 5.17 -7.76 2.95
C CYS A 675 3.67 -7.67 2.56
N PRO A 676 3.11 -6.48 2.16
CA PRO A 676 1.65 -6.22 1.91
C PRO A 676 0.88 -7.06 0.87
N TYR A 677 1.41 -8.20 0.43
CA TYR A 677 0.87 -9.10 -0.59
C TYR A 677 1.34 -10.56 -0.38
N THR A 678 1.93 -10.92 0.77
CA THR A 678 2.46 -12.24 1.13
C THR A 678 2.48 -12.42 2.66
N PRO A 679 1.52 -13.18 3.24
CA PRO A 679 1.26 -13.16 4.68
C PRO A 679 2.49 -13.47 5.55
N ASN A 680 2.85 -12.57 6.46
CA ASN A 680 3.99 -12.72 7.36
C ASN A 680 3.75 -12.07 8.75
N PRO A 681 2.86 -12.63 9.60
CA PRO A 681 2.42 -11.95 10.84
C PRO A 681 3.52 -11.66 11.87
N ASP A 682 4.67 -12.33 11.73
CA ASP A 682 5.86 -12.14 12.57
C ASP A 682 6.76 -10.98 12.08
N GLN A 683 6.44 -10.35 10.93
CA GLN A 683 7.06 -9.14 10.36
C GLN A 683 8.59 -9.18 10.31
N THR A 684 9.17 -10.36 10.08
CA THR A 684 10.62 -10.57 10.20
C THR A 684 11.35 -9.97 9.00
N ASP A 685 12.22 -8.99 9.27
CA ASP A 685 13.14 -8.37 8.31
C ASP A 685 14.57 -8.55 8.85
N SER A 686 15.30 -9.52 8.30
CA SER A 686 16.62 -9.92 8.82
C SER A 686 17.74 -8.96 8.44
N ASP A 687 17.59 -8.11 7.43
CA ASP A 687 18.63 -7.16 6.98
C ASP A 687 18.28 -5.66 7.15
N ASN A 688 17.08 -5.37 7.65
CA ASN A 688 16.48 -4.05 7.89
C ASN A 688 16.38 -3.17 6.63
N ASP A 689 16.07 -3.74 5.46
CA ASP A 689 15.83 -2.97 4.24
C ASP A 689 14.38 -2.44 4.08
N GLY A 690 13.45 -2.93 4.91
CA GLY A 690 12.03 -2.57 4.91
C GLY A 690 11.14 -3.48 4.06
N ILE A 691 11.64 -4.66 3.68
CA ILE A 691 10.91 -5.74 3.02
C ILE A 691 11.07 -7.01 3.88
N GLY A 692 9.97 -7.66 4.27
CA GLY A 692 10.02 -8.85 5.12
C GLY A 692 10.59 -10.08 4.39
N ASP A 693 11.28 -10.94 5.14
CA ASP A 693 11.98 -12.13 4.65
C ASP A 693 11.06 -13.05 3.82
N ASP A 694 9.78 -13.16 4.20
CA ASP A 694 8.79 -14.05 3.57
C ASP A 694 8.35 -13.60 2.16
N CYS A 695 8.39 -12.30 1.85
CA CYS A 695 8.19 -11.79 0.50
C CYS A 695 9.50 -11.62 -0.31
N VAL A 696 10.66 -11.90 0.29
CA VAL A 696 11.95 -12.00 -0.41
C VAL A 696 12.03 -13.30 -1.23
N GLY A 697 11.22 -13.40 -2.28
CA GLY A 697 11.38 -14.45 -3.30
C GLY A 697 10.14 -14.80 -4.13
N ASN A 698 8.92 -14.52 -3.64
CA ASN A 698 7.70 -15.07 -4.24
C ASN A 698 7.15 -14.18 -5.39
N PRO A 699 6.97 -14.68 -6.65
CA PRO A 699 6.83 -13.81 -7.82
C PRO A 699 5.38 -13.49 -8.25
N THR A 700 4.55 -12.93 -7.36
CA THR A 700 3.17 -12.43 -7.65
C THR A 700 3.14 -11.08 -8.39
N ARG A 701 3.74 -11.06 -9.60
CA ARG A 701 3.43 -10.14 -10.72
C ARG A 701 3.40 -8.60 -10.47
N VAL A 702 4.53 -7.99 -10.13
CA VAL A 702 4.85 -6.63 -10.67
C VAL A 702 6.26 -6.54 -11.27
N SER A 703 6.44 -7.00 -12.52
CA SER A 703 7.51 -6.49 -13.40
C SER A 703 7.23 -6.81 -14.88
N LEU A 704 6.78 -5.82 -15.64
CA LEU A 704 6.30 -6.01 -17.01
C LEU A 704 7.38 -6.53 -17.97
N LEU A 705 7.16 -7.71 -18.58
CA LEU A 705 7.80 -8.04 -19.87
C LEU A 705 7.42 -6.97 -20.89
N ASN A 706 8.37 -6.12 -21.26
CA ASN A 706 8.11 -5.05 -22.20
C ASN A 706 8.22 -5.59 -23.64
N LEU A 707 7.13 -5.59 -24.40
CA LEU A 707 7.09 -5.95 -25.83
C LEU A 707 6.58 -4.79 -26.68
N ASP A 708 7.46 -4.16 -27.45
CA ASP A 708 7.17 -3.08 -28.40
C ASP A 708 7.27 -3.58 -29.84
N ILE A 709 6.38 -3.12 -30.71
CA ILE A 709 6.42 -3.47 -32.14
C ILE A 709 6.23 -2.22 -32.99
N TYR A 710 7.17 -1.93 -33.88
CA TYR A 710 7.14 -0.72 -34.70
C TYR A 710 7.90 -0.84 -36.04
N PRO A 711 7.49 -0.09 -37.09
CA PRO A 711 6.27 0.72 -37.16
C PRO A 711 5.02 -0.16 -37.16
N VAL A 712 3.88 0.37 -36.72
CA VAL A 712 2.57 -0.24 -36.97
C VAL A 712 1.63 0.89 -37.44
N PRO A 713 0.98 0.76 -38.60
CA PRO A 713 1.15 -0.33 -39.57
C PRO A 713 2.51 -0.32 -40.30
N PHE A 714 3.06 -1.51 -40.57
CA PHE A 714 4.32 -1.69 -41.32
C PHE A 714 4.09 -2.18 -42.75
N HIS A 715 5.11 -2.03 -43.60
CA HIS A 715 5.14 -2.60 -44.94
C HIS A 715 6.45 -3.40 -45.13
N GLY A 716 6.34 -4.73 -45.25
CA GLY A 716 7.47 -5.64 -45.43
C GLY A 716 8.27 -5.94 -44.17
N VAL A 717 8.83 -4.95 -43.47
CA VAL A 717 9.68 -5.16 -42.28
C VAL A 717 9.09 -4.50 -41.04
N VAL A 718 9.06 -5.23 -39.92
CA VAL A 718 8.68 -4.74 -38.59
C VAL A 718 9.81 -4.96 -37.60
N ASN A 719 10.00 -4.07 -36.63
CA ASN A 719 10.95 -4.27 -35.53
C ASN A 719 10.18 -4.73 -34.30
N ILE A 720 10.68 -5.78 -33.65
CA ILE A 720 10.19 -6.27 -32.37
C ILE A 720 11.25 -5.89 -31.33
N LYS A 721 10.89 -4.96 -30.45
CA LYS A 721 11.72 -4.48 -29.35
C LYS A 721 11.21 -5.11 -28.07
N PHE A 722 12.09 -5.64 -27.23
CA PHE A 722 11.67 -6.18 -25.94
C PHE A 722 12.80 -6.17 -24.91
N ALA A 723 12.44 -6.31 -23.64
CA ALA A 723 13.36 -6.58 -22.54
C ALA A 723 12.73 -7.60 -21.59
N THR A 724 13.55 -8.43 -20.98
CA THR A 724 13.15 -9.37 -19.92
C THR A 724 13.74 -8.87 -18.61
N PRO A 725 12.99 -8.81 -17.49
CA PRO A 725 13.53 -8.33 -16.22
C PRO A 725 14.59 -9.29 -15.67
N PHE A 726 14.44 -10.59 -15.94
CA PHE A 726 15.36 -11.68 -15.61
C PHE A 726 16.13 -12.22 -16.83
N ASP A 727 17.15 -13.03 -16.56
CA ASP A 727 17.86 -13.85 -17.54
C ASP A 727 16.98 -15.01 -18.02
N THR A 728 16.81 -15.18 -19.34
CA THR A 728 15.93 -16.25 -19.85
C THR A 728 16.24 -16.61 -21.31
N THR A 729 15.67 -17.71 -21.79
CA THR A 729 15.58 -17.99 -23.22
C THR A 729 14.23 -17.52 -23.75
N ALA A 730 14.24 -16.48 -24.57
CA ALA A 730 13.06 -16.00 -25.26
C ALA A 730 12.81 -16.71 -26.61
N LYS A 731 11.54 -16.73 -27.00
CA LYS A 731 11.01 -17.25 -28.26
C LYS A 731 10.00 -16.25 -28.83
N ILE A 732 10.11 -15.92 -30.11
CA ILE A 732 9.19 -15.02 -30.81
C ILE A 732 8.48 -15.78 -31.92
N GLU A 733 7.14 -15.74 -31.95
CA GLU A 733 6.32 -16.39 -32.96
C GLU A 733 5.29 -15.43 -33.55
N ILE A 734 5.04 -15.56 -34.85
CA ILE A 734 4.18 -14.63 -35.60
C ILE A 734 3.13 -15.45 -36.32
N PHE A 735 1.85 -15.14 -36.09
CA PHE A 735 0.69 -15.87 -36.60
C PHE A 735 -0.23 -14.98 -37.44
N ASP A 736 -0.95 -15.56 -38.39
CA ASP A 736 -2.08 -14.90 -39.05
C ASP A 736 -3.38 -14.97 -38.21
N VAL A 737 -4.42 -14.26 -38.64
CA VAL A 737 -5.77 -14.29 -38.01
C VAL A 737 -6.47 -15.66 -38.00
N ARG A 738 -5.82 -16.73 -38.48
CA ARG A 738 -6.30 -18.12 -38.44
C ARG A 738 -5.44 -19.01 -37.54
N GLY A 739 -4.48 -18.43 -36.81
CA GLY A 739 -3.50 -19.16 -36.01
C GLY A 739 -2.41 -19.86 -36.84
N THR A 740 -2.25 -19.52 -38.12
CA THR A 740 -1.21 -20.11 -38.96
C THR A 740 0.14 -19.47 -38.62
N LEU A 741 1.10 -20.27 -38.16
CA LEU A 741 2.46 -19.79 -37.89
C LEU A 741 3.13 -19.32 -39.20
N ILE A 742 3.44 -18.04 -39.26
CA ILE A 742 4.11 -17.33 -40.36
C ILE A 742 5.63 -17.38 -40.17
N LYS A 743 6.11 -17.16 -38.94
CA LYS A 743 7.54 -17.09 -38.62
C LYS A 743 7.78 -17.38 -37.14
N SER A 744 8.93 -18.00 -36.84
CA SER A 744 9.36 -18.31 -35.48
C SER A 744 10.86 -18.01 -35.34
N ILE A 745 11.26 -17.48 -34.19
CA ILE A 745 12.64 -17.18 -33.80
C ILE A 745 12.83 -17.74 -32.39
N THR A 746 13.61 -18.82 -32.26
CA THR A 746 13.82 -19.54 -30.99
C THR A 746 15.23 -19.31 -30.45
N ASN A 747 15.45 -19.70 -29.19
CA ASN A 747 16.77 -19.72 -28.53
C ASN A 747 17.41 -18.32 -28.42
N LEU A 748 16.60 -17.29 -28.18
CA LEU A 748 17.07 -15.92 -27.92
C LEU A 748 17.45 -15.80 -26.45
N VAL A 749 18.71 -16.11 -26.11
CA VAL A 749 19.21 -15.90 -24.74
C VAL A 749 19.22 -14.40 -24.45
N THR A 750 18.34 -13.97 -23.54
CA THR A 750 18.27 -12.60 -23.04
C THR A 750 18.87 -12.47 -21.65
N LYS A 751 19.43 -11.30 -21.38
CA LYS A 751 19.94 -10.91 -20.06
C LYS A 751 18.99 -9.90 -19.41
N ALA A 752 18.88 -9.96 -18.09
CA ALA A 752 18.11 -9.07 -17.22
C ALA A 752 18.21 -7.59 -17.64
N SER A 753 17.07 -6.91 -17.69
CA SER A 753 16.88 -5.49 -18.05
C SER A 753 17.50 -5.02 -19.39
N LYS A 754 18.02 -5.93 -20.21
CA LYS A 754 18.69 -5.59 -21.48
C LYS A 754 17.67 -5.46 -22.60
N LYS A 755 17.72 -4.33 -23.32
CA LYS A 755 16.81 -4.02 -24.43
C LYS A 755 17.30 -4.64 -25.74
N TYR A 756 16.51 -5.53 -26.31
CA TYR A 756 16.70 -6.17 -27.60
C TYR A 756 15.84 -5.50 -28.67
N VAL A 757 16.32 -5.40 -29.91
CA VAL A 757 15.56 -4.94 -31.07
C VAL A 757 15.85 -5.85 -32.26
N ILE A 758 14.84 -6.60 -32.69
CA ILE A 758 14.95 -7.60 -33.75
C ILE A 758 14.15 -7.15 -34.98
N PRO A 759 14.80 -6.77 -36.09
CA PRO A 759 14.10 -6.49 -37.34
C PRO A 759 13.67 -7.79 -38.02
N VAL A 760 12.37 -7.93 -38.29
CA VAL A 760 11.75 -9.11 -38.88
C VAL A 760 11.16 -8.76 -40.25
N ASP A 761 11.74 -9.34 -41.30
CA ASP A 761 11.17 -9.31 -42.65
C ASP A 761 9.99 -10.27 -42.77
N LEU A 762 8.84 -9.72 -43.13
CA LEU A 762 7.52 -10.31 -43.35
C LEU A 762 6.97 -9.94 -44.74
N THR A 763 7.84 -9.59 -45.70
CA THR A 763 7.44 -9.31 -47.08
C THR A 763 6.63 -10.49 -47.66
N GLY A 764 5.41 -10.21 -48.15
CA GLY A 764 4.42 -11.21 -48.54
C GLY A 764 3.23 -11.39 -47.58
N THR A 765 3.19 -10.67 -46.45
CA THR A 765 2.03 -10.65 -45.52
C THR A 765 1.25 -9.33 -45.55
N GLU A 766 1.24 -8.61 -46.67
CA GLU A 766 0.62 -7.28 -46.76
C GLU A 766 -0.91 -7.31 -46.57
N ASN A 767 -1.49 -6.19 -46.11
CA ASN A 767 -2.94 -5.96 -45.97
C ASN A 767 -3.66 -6.98 -45.06
N GLN A 768 -3.02 -7.41 -43.96
CA GLN A 768 -3.65 -8.26 -42.95
C GLN A 768 -3.17 -7.94 -41.53
N MET A 769 -3.94 -8.41 -40.57
CA MET A 769 -3.60 -8.42 -39.16
C MET A 769 -2.77 -9.67 -38.83
N LEU A 770 -1.76 -9.51 -37.97
CA LEU A 770 -0.91 -10.58 -37.46
C LEU A 770 -0.83 -10.48 -35.93
N PHE A 771 -0.56 -11.60 -35.29
CA PHE A 771 -0.30 -11.68 -33.85
C PHE A 771 1.17 -12.03 -33.64
N ILE A 772 1.88 -11.26 -32.82
CA ILE A 772 3.27 -11.50 -32.44
C ILE A 772 3.31 -11.90 -30.97
N SER A 773 3.69 -13.15 -30.74
CA SER A 773 3.91 -13.75 -29.42
C SER A 773 5.39 -13.64 -29.03
N LEU A 774 5.66 -13.23 -27.80
CA LEU A 774 6.95 -13.37 -27.12
C LEU A 774 6.73 -14.29 -25.91
N THR A 775 7.43 -15.42 -25.89
CA THR A 775 7.38 -16.43 -24.82
C THR A 775 8.75 -16.54 -24.16
N THR A 776 8.78 -16.59 -22.84
CA THR A 776 9.95 -16.89 -21.99
C THR A 776 9.64 -18.09 -21.10
N SER A 777 10.55 -18.48 -20.23
CA SER A 777 10.25 -19.43 -19.13
C SER A 777 9.04 -18.94 -18.30
N ASN A 778 9.06 -17.68 -17.87
CA ASN A 778 8.09 -17.13 -16.92
C ASN A 778 6.88 -16.47 -17.63
N GLY A 779 6.41 -17.02 -18.75
CA GLY A 779 5.15 -16.61 -19.39
C GLY A 779 5.21 -16.16 -20.86
N THR A 780 4.07 -15.65 -21.37
CA THR A 780 3.91 -15.24 -22.79
C THR A 780 3.09 -13.95 -22.92
N ILE A 781 3.57 -13.03 -23.75
CA ILE A 781 2.83 -11.83 -24.18
C ILE A 781 2.53 -11.91 -25.68
N VAL A 782 1.31 -11.53 -26.07
CA VAL A 782 0.89 -11.44 -27.47
C VAL A 782 0.45 -10.02 -27.80
N LYS A 783 1.02 -9.42 -28.86
CA LYS A 783 0.54 -8.14 -29.42
C LYS A 783 0.02 -8.29 -30.85
N GLN A 784 -1.12 -7.65 -31.10
CA GLN A 784 -1.76 -7.56 -32.42
C GLN A 784 -1.12 -6.43 -33.23
N VAL A 785 -0.80 -6.68 -34.50
CA VAL A 785 -0.22 -5.69 -35.42
C VAL A 785 -0.85 -5.74 -36.81
N LEU A 786 -0.83 -4.60 -37.51
CA LEU A 786 -1.38 -4.45 -38.85
C LEU A 786 -0.27 -4.28 -39.90
N SER A 787 -0.36 -5.02 -41.00
CA SER A 787 0.49 -4.82 -42.18
C SER A 787 -0.26 -4.10 -43.30
N ASN A 788 0.38 -3.07 -43.88
CA ASN A 788 -0.07 -2.30 -45.05
C ASN A 788 0.47 -2.90 -46.37
#